data_AF-A0A9W7L8S4-F1
#
_entry.id   AF-A0A9W7L8S4-F1
#
_cell.length_a   1.000
_cell.length_b   1.000
_cell.length_c   1.000
_cell.angle_alpha   90.00
_cell.angle_beta   90.00
_cell.angle_gamma   90.00
#
_symmetry.space_group_name_H-M   'P 1'
#
loop_
_entity.id
_entity.type
_entity.pdbx_description
1 polymer ?
#
loop_
_entity_poly.entity_id
_entity_poly.type
_entity_poly.pdbx_seq_one_letter_code
_entity_poly.pdbx_strand_id
1 'polypeptide(L)'
;MEIEIDRMSAEELRKVIKRMTAAHAFEIQGLNACLAEAKGEKGHLVRKSAVVSVKGGGCTTVDNVEDKNESRSPSASLRRSPSKKQIAKVNESDSLGRDEKVRRMSLIVGENFFDHSGKLLPGFLKVKQINEEIAPEDLAVLAQSFLDAVKMSSGDTRTDIEQWFDANFPASEKSEGEMDITMLNIKTFLMEESVKLRPMVKMFRLSLGARLFIVGASSYIDMLMDVLVTIALFKRAGHKGWGYASLGCITTAMGFQAFFAFLQYRGLGFRTCAPMILSAFLGILPIVEAWYVFRGVEKGEGNVFPPIFMLSLTKSIELMFESLPESIIQSISMLSNKPEDLSFVIYLGIASSVVAVGVIFTDSNLSMARLLFANAPKSPQYNWIPKDFKAFIKCFGGYCLFTATYFSCNVFAIALVYLNLGGHAIFKSILVEFALVVLYKHFVDGEMFAAAGFGKTSTSDYVMGVVVKFIYYFFGFIGPNAFVKCPCELGPHVHSTLIAWRMVSSSGVVVLALPQLVNDGTLPWMSVTGGMAFYFSCLVVSWIGAIIFFGFMDEGCERSRWWKRQTGKQYFEEVWDAQEVWSPDKYETKEEEIASWLLGIHPIYFNMDRVRSWICDDLVKKYGIEGESVECHFLTQKLHDRLVKIFTWWGKKEALREVNEALAKLPVYTPPAKIVESISGKLQEIRTERTKGRKENVAKVAPQELGGG
;
A
#
# COMPACT_ATOMS: atom_id res chain seq x y z
N MET A 1 8.79 -20.64 -28.95
CA MET A 1 9.50 -20.49 -27.66
C MET A 1 9.97 -21.85 -27.14
N GLU A 2 9.20 -22.94 -27.31
CA GLU A 2 9.56 -24.34 -26.97
C GLU A 2 10.61 -25.04 -27.86
N ILE A 3 11.19 -24.39 -28.88
CA ILE A 3 12.21 -25.03 -29.76
C ILE A 3 13.55 -24.27 -29.72
N GLU A 4 13.64 -23.20 -28.92
CA GLU A 4 14.81 -22.30 -28.90
C GLU A 4 15.56 -22.27 -27.55
N ILE A 5 15.05 -22.98 -26.54
CA ILE A 5 15.64 -23.02 -25.19
C ILE A 5 16.92 -23.88 -25.16
N ASP A 6 17.03 -24.92 -25.99
CA ASP A 6 18.26 -25.71 -26.17
C ASP A 6 19.39 -24.96 -26.90
N ARG A 7 19.15 -23.72 -27.33
CA ARG A 7 20.12 -22.86 -28.02
C ARG A 7 20.31 -21.49 -27.38
N MET A 8 19.78 -21.26 -26.18
CA MET A 8 19.95 -19.97 -25.52
C MET A 8 21.43 -19.69 -25.21
N SER A 9 22.06 -18.88 -26.07
CA SER A 9 23.41 -18.37 -25.83
C SER A 9 23.44 -17.58 -24.51
N ALA A 10 24.61 -17.48 -23.88
CA ALA A 10 24.82 -16.65 -22.69
C ALA A 10 24.32 -15.19 -22.85
N GLU A 11 24.21 -14.72 -24.09
CA GLU A 11 23.71 -13.40 -24.44
C GLU A 11 22.17 -13.29 -24.37
N GLU A 12 21.44 -14.37 -24.63
CA GLU A 12 19.98 -14.43 -24.47
C GLU A 12 19.56 -14.57 -23.01
N LEU A 13 20.27 -15.39 -22.23
CA LEU A 13 20.11 -15.45 -20.79
C LEU A 13 20.43 -14.08 -20.14
N ARG A 14 21.47 -13.39 -20.62
CA ARG A 14 21.75 -11.99 -20.24
C ARG A 14 20.62 -11.03 -20.63
N LYS A 15 19.91 -11.24 -21.75
CA LYS A 15 18.75 -10.40 -22.13
C LYS A 15 17.55 -10.66 -21.22
N VAL A 16 17.28 -11.93 -20.87
CA VAL A 16 16.20 -12.30 -19.92
C VAL A 16 16.51 -11.73 -18.54
N ILE A 17 17.73 -11.92 -18.04
CA ILE A 17 18.18 -11.34 -16.77
C ILE A 17 18.19 -9.82 -16.84
N LYS A 18 18.66 -9.18 -17.94
CA LYS A 18 18.54 -7.73 -18.12
C LYS A 18 17.09 -7.25 -18.10
N ARG A 19 16.12 -8.00 -18.65
CA ARG A 19 14.70 -7.65 -18.59
C ARG A 19 14.16 -7.75 -17.16
N MET A 20 14.53 -8.81 -16.42
CA MET A 20 14.18 -8.98 -15.01
C MET A 20 14.86 -7.91 -14.12
N THR A 21 16.13 -7.61 -14.37
CA THR A 21 16.88 -6.55 -13.67
C THR A 21 16.35 -5.18 -14.07
N ALA A 22 15.94 -4.93 -15.32
CA ALA A 22 15.36 -3.66 -15.75
C ALA A 22 14.00 -3.37 -15.11
N ALA A 23 13.17 -4.40 -14.88
CA ALA A 23 11.95 -4.29 -14.11
C ALA A 23 12.20 -3.85 -12.65
N HIS A 24 13.37 -4.21 -12.09
CA HIS A 24 13.80 -3.81 -10.74
C HIS A 24 14.76 -2.59 -10.71
N ALA A 25 15.38 -2.21 -11.82
CA ALA A 25 16.42 -1.17 -11.91
C ALA A 25 15.88 0.27 -11.79
N PHE A 26 14.58 0.41 -11.93
CA PHE A 26 13.85 1.67 -11.85
C PHE A 26 14.05 2.42 -10.52
N GLU A 27 14.04 1.70 -9.40
CA GLU A 27 14.31 2.29 -8.07
C GLU A 27 15.83 2.36 -7.77
N ILE A 28 16.66 1.69 -8.57
CA ILE A 28 18.12 1.55 -8.40
C ILE A 28 18.88 2.74 -9.02
N GLN A 29 18.42 3.27 -10.16
CA GLN A 29 19.06 4.42 -10.80
C GLN A 29 18.97 5.70 -9.96
N GLY A 30 17.88 5.88 -9.21
CA GLY A 30 17.71 7.01 -8.30
C GLY A 30 18.71 7.05 -7.15
N LEU A 31 19.02 5.88 -6.59
CA LEU A 31 19.93 5.78 -5.45
C LEU A 31 21.40 5.93 -5.87
N ASN A 32 21.76 5.45 -7.05
CA ASN A 32 23.09 5.65 -7.62
C ASN A 32 23.35 7.12 -7.95
N ALA A 33 22.33 7.88 -8.34
CA ALA A 33 22.42 9.34 -8.50
C ALA A 33 22.65 10.04 -7.16
N CYS A 34 21.93 9.68 -6.08
CA CYS A 34 22.19 10.22 -4.73
C CYS A 34 23.58 9.86 -4.19
N LEU A 35 24.06 8.64 -4.44
CA LEU A 35 25.40 8.21 -4.05
C LEU A 35 26.50 8.87 -4.89
N ALA A 36 26.24 9.17 -6.15
CA ALA A 36 27.15 9.93 -7.01
C ALA A 36 27.21 11.41 -6.60
N GLU A 37 26.07 12.01 -6.21
CA GLU A 37 25.97 13.39 -5.72
C GLU A 37 26.65 13.52 -4.33
N ALA A 38 26.43 12.56 -3.42
CA ALA A 38 27.12 12.49 -2.13
C ALA A 38 28.62 12.14 -2.22
N LYS A 39 29.05 11.47 -3.31
CA LYS A 39 30.48 11.25 -3.62
C LYS A 39 31.11 12.43 -4.37
N GLY A 40 30.31 13.22 -5.10
CA GLY A 40 30.72 14.39 -5.86
C GLY A 40 31.05 15.62 -5.00
N GLU A 41 30.56 15.68 -3.76
CA GLU A 41 30.85 16.80 -2.84
C GLU A 41 32.23 16.74 -2.15
N LYS A 42 33.07 15.73 -2.41
CA LYS A 42 34.41 15.62 -1.79
C LYS A 42 35.58 16.16 -2.63
N GLY A 43 35.34 16.86 -3.74
CA GLY A 43 36.44 17.29 -4.59
C GLY A 43 36.18 18.53 -5.45
N HIS A 44 36.07 19.71 -4.83
CA HIS A 44 36.72 20.96 -5.27
C HIS A 44 36.16 22.17 -4.50
N LEU A 45 36.84 22.56 -3.42
CA LEU A 45 36.77 23.90 -2.86
C LEU A 45 38.16 24.52 -2.97
N VAL A 46 38.53 24.89 -4.20
CA VAL A 46 39.67 25.77 -4.47
C VAL A 46 39.11 27.13 -4.84
N ARG A 47 39.44 28.12 -3.99
CA ARG A 47 39.24 29.56 -4.18
C ARG A 47 39.40 29.98 -5.65
N LYS A 48 38.33 30.55 -6.21
CA LYS A 48 38.45 31.65 -7.17
C LYS A 48 37.50 32.76 -6.76
N SER A 49 38.07 33.79 -6.15
CA SER A 49 37.46 35.10 -6.05
C SER A 49 37.36 35.67 -7.47
N ALA A 50 36.15 35.96 -7.93
CA ALA A 50 35.92 36.81 -9.08
C ALA A 50 35.18 38.06 -8.58
N VAL A 51 35.93 39.16 -8.61
CA VAL A 51 35.48 40.54 -8.47
C VAL A 51 34.49 40.82 -9.60
N VAL A 52 33.25 41.20 -9.25
CA VAL A 52 32.35 41.88 -10.18
C VAL A 52 32.11 43.29 -9.65
N SER A 53 32.61 44.22 -10.45
CA SER A 53 32.45 45.67 -10.33
C SER A 53 30.97 46.06 -10.44
N VAL A 54 30.46 46.77 -9.45
CA VAL A 54 29.23 47.56 -9.55
C VAL A 54 29.63 49.03 -9.53
N LYS A 55 29.70 49.64 -10.71
CA LYS A 55 29.40 51.08 -10.92
C LYS A 55 27.87 51.20 -10.80
N GLY A 56 27.25 52.17 -10.15
CA GLY A 56 27.69 53.41 -9.54
C GLY A 56 26.47 54.35 -9.49
N GLY A 57 26.39 55.17 -8.44
CA GLY A 57 25.44 56.27 -8.28
C GLY A 57 24.45 56.05 -7.13
N GLY A 58 24.42 56.83 -6.05
CA GLY A 58 25.21 57.98 -5.63
C GLY A 58 24.52 58.64 -4.42
N CYS A 59 25.32 59.18 -3.49
CA CYS A 59 25.02 60.25 -2.51
C CYS A 59 23.83 60.05 -1.53
N THR A 60 23.94 60.18 -0.20
CA THR A 60 24.66 61.17 0.62
C THR A 60 24.95 60.65 2.04
N THR A 61 26.15 61.00 2.53
CA THR A 61 26.64 61.30 3.90
C THR A 61 25.67 61.34 5.09
N VAL A 62 26.06 60.80 6.25
CA VAL A 62 26.35 61.50 7.53
C VAL A 62 27.13 60.58 8.48
N ASP A 63 28.09 61.19 9.17
CA ASP A 63 29.18 60.66 10.01
C ASP A 63 28.84 60.07 11.40
N ASN A 64 29.90 59.52 12.02
CA ASN A 64 30.30 59.54 13.45
C ASN A 64 30.06 58.25 14.30
N VAL A 65 31.14 57.55 14.73
CA VAL A 65 31.88 57.67 16.03
C VAL A 65 31.15 56.82 17.11
N GLU A 66 31.72 55.95 17.95
CA GLU A 66 33.04 55.79 18.58
C GLU A 66 33.19 54.38 19.21
N ASP A 67 34.43 54.06 19.58
CA ASP A 67 34.92 52.91 20.35
C ASP A 67 34.37 52.74 21.77
N LYS A 68 34.43 51.50 22.30
CA LYS A 68 35.19 51.06 23.52
C LYS A 68 34.70 49.66 23.98
N ASN A 69 35.54 48.63 24.05
CA ASN A 69 36.63 48.27 24.98
C ASN A 69 36.20 47.62 26.32
N GLU A 70 37.03 46.64 26.72
CA GLU A 70 37.19 45.97 28.04
C GLU A 70 36.23 44.81 28.40
N SER A 71 36.68 43.56 28.54
CA SER A 71 37.71 42.89 29.38
C SER A 71 37.16 42.34 30.71
N ARG A 72 37.29 41.01 30.92
CA ARG A 72 37.87 40.33 32.11
C ARG A 72 37.39 38.87 32.26
N SER A 73 38.38 37.99 32.41
CA SER A 73 38.39 36.60 32.91
C SER A 73 38.66 36.57 34.44
N PRO A 74 39.02 35.45 35.11
CA PRO A 74 38.58 34.03 35.10
C PRO A 74 38.38 33.42 36.53
N SER A 75 37.96 32.14 36.62
CA SER A 75 38.34 31.11 37.64
C SER A 75 37.49 29.83 37.40
N ALA A 76 37.97 28.60 37.17
CA ALA A 76 38.93 27.69 37.80
C ALA A 76 38.40 26.92 39.02
N SER A 77 38.15 25.60 38.90
CA SER A 77 38.85 24.53 39.67
C SER A 77 38.21 23.11 39.62
N LEU A 78 39.07 22.10 39.35
CA LEU A 78 39.27 20.75 39.94
C LEU A 78 38.04 19.78 40.14
N ARG A 79 38.10 18.44 39.99
CA ARG A 79 39.14 17.46 40.39
C ARG A 79 38.83 16.00 39.94
N ARG A 80 39.88 15.31 39.46
CA ARG A 80 40.37 13.92 39.70
C ARG A 80 39.52 12.62 39.49
N SER A 81 40.10 11.75 38.67
CA SER A 81 40.10 10.25 38.72
C SER A 81 41.24 9.68 39.60
N PRO A 82 41.17 8.42 40.08
CA PRO A 82 42.09 7.32 39.62
C PRO A 82 41.39 5.91 39.68
N SER A 83 41.66 4.85 38.90
CA SER A 83 42.83 3.98 38.54
C SER A 83 42.53 2.49 38.91
N LYS A 84 43.27 1.58 38.25
CA LYS A 84 43.07 0.12 38.10
C LYS A 84 43.47 -0.75 39.31
N LYS A 85 42.94 -1.98 39.42
CA LYS A 85 43.71 -3.21 39.80
C LYS A 85 42.96 -4.55 39.54
N GLN A 86 43.76 -5.58 39.26
CA GLN A 86 43.45 -7.00 38.96
C GLN A 86 43.28 -7.87 40.22
N ILE A 87 42.85 -9.15 40.02
CA ILE A 87 43.17 -10.46 40.69
C ILE A 87 41.86 -11.32 40.65
N ALA A 88 41.71 -12.43 39.92
CA ALA A 88 42.30 -13.80 39.89
C ALA A 88 41.42 -14.90 40.59
N LYS A 89 41.09 -15.94 39.79
CA LYS A 89 40.75 -17.38 40.04
C LYS A 89 40.28 -17.89 41.43
N VAL A 90 39.18 -18.68 41.43
CA VAL A 90 38.95 -19.94 42.19
C VAL A 90 38.01 -20.88 41.39
N ASN A 91 38.24 -22.20 41.49
CA ASN A 91 37.62 -23.35 40.80
C ASN A 91 36.48 -24.06 41.60
N GLU A 92 35.74 -24.94 40.89
CA GLU A 92 34.95 -26.11 41.36
C GLU A 92 33.63 -25.83 42.12
N SER A 93 32.53 -26.59 42.01
CA SER A 93 32.14 -27.83 41.29
C SER A 93 30.61 -28.02 41.37
N ASP A 94 30.10 -28.84 40.45
CA ASP A 94 28.94 -29.75 40.55
C ASP A 94 27.48 -29.34 40.82
N SER A 95 26.68 -29.79 39.85
CA SER A 95 25.39 -30.50 39.99
C SER A 95 24.06 -29.72 39.89
N LEU A 96 23.24 -30.27 38.99
CA LEU A 96 21.76 -30.28 38.96
C LEU A 96 21.00 -29.00 38.61
N GLY A 97 20.04 -29.17 37.70
CA GLY A 97 18.87 -28.30 37.60
C GLY A 97 18.52 -27.87 36.19
N ARG A 98 17.87 -28.77 35.43
CA ARG A 98 17.04 -28.39 34.28
C ARG A 98 15.92 -27.45 34.75
N ASP A 99 15.52 -26.57 33.84
CA ASP A 99 14.39 -25.62 33.92
C ASP A 99 14.63 -24.30 34.67
N GLU A 100 15.03 -23.28 33.88
CA GLU A 100 14.56 -21.88 33.92
C GLU A 100 15.68 -20.90 33.50
N LYS A 101 15.73 -20.56 32.21
CA LYS A 101 15.98 -19.17 31.80
C LYS A 101 15.44 -18.84 30.42
N VAL A 102 14.16 -18.51 30.47
CA VAL A 102 13.46 -17.52 29.65
C VAL A 102 14.36 -16.34 29.24
N ARG A 103 14.26 -15.98 27.95
CA ARG A 103 14.51 -14.67 27.33
C ARG A 103 15.89 -14.04 27.54
N ARG A 104 16.77 -14.28 26.58
CA ARG A 104 17.52 -13.18 25.96
C ARG A 104 17.29 -13.19 24.45
N MET A 105 16.67 -12.11 23.97
CA MET A 105 16.75 -11.69 22.57
C MET A 105 18.24 -11.56 22.21
N SER A 106 18.73 -12.44 21.36
CA SER A 106 19.90 -12.19 20.55
C SER A 106 19.56 -12.60 19.14
N LEU A 107 19.56 -11.61 18.24
CA LEU A 107 19.64 -11.82 16.81
C LEU A 107 20.81 -12.75 16.51
N ILE A 108 20.50 -14.00 16.16
CA ILE A 108 21.36 -14.83 15.32
C ILE A 108 20.48 -15.20 14.13
N VAL A 109 20.59 -14.39 13.08
CA VAL A 109 19.92 -14.55 11.79
C VAL A 109 20.95 -15.07 10.81
N GLY A 110 20.87 -16.36 10.52
CA GLY A 110 21.78 -17.09 9.63
C GLY A 110 21.65 -18.60 9.80
N GLU A 111 20.45 -19.15 9.71
CA GLU A 111 20.27 -20.60 9.58
C GLU A 111 19.64 -20.93 8.22
N ASN A 112 20.16 -21.97 7.59
CA ASN A 112 19.73 -22.52 6.32
C ASN A 112 18.25 -22.94 6.37
N PHE A 113 17.60 -23.05 5.20
CA PHE A 113 16.20 -23.45 5.12
C PHE A 113 15.99 -24.87 5.65
N PHE A 114 15.60 -24.97 6.92
CA PHE A 114 15.15 -26.20 7.56
C PHE A 114 13.61 -26.25 7.56
N ASP A 115 13.03 -27.43 7.33
CA ASP A 115 11.61 -27.63 7.63
C ASP A 115 11.35 -27.58 9.16
N HIS A 116 10.08 -27.69 9.57
CA HIS A 116 9.70 -27.71 10.99
C HIS A 116 10.34 -28.84 11.81
N SER A 117 11.02 -29.79 11.16
CA SER A 117 11.75 -30.91 11.77
C SER A 117 13.27 -30.71 11.83
N GLY A 118 13.81 -29.58 11.38
CA GLY A 118 15.25 -29.31 11.40
C GLY A 118 16.03 -30.01 10.28
N LYS A 119 15.37 -30.41 9.18
CA LYS A 119 16.02 -31.00 8.00
C LYS A 119 16.11 -29.99 6.86
N LEU A 120 17.29 -29.94 6.22
CA LEU A 120 17.54 -29.12 5.03
C LEU A 120 16.48 -29.48 3.97
N LEU A 121 15.73 -28.51 3.46
CA LEU A 121 14.79 -28.76 2.38
C LEU A 121 15.58 -29.29 1.16
N PRO A 122 15.29 -30.49 0.63
CA PRO A 122 15.94 -30.98 -0.57
C PRO A 122 15.65 -30.04 -1.74
N GLY A 123 16.65 -29.79 -2.60
CA GLY A 123 16.54 -28.91 -3.76
C GLY A 123 15.27 -29.15 -4.56
N PHE A 124 14.68 -28.05 -5.05
CA PHE A 124 13.33 -28.04 -5.61
C PHE A 124 13.19 -28.99 -6.81
N LEU A 125 14.28 -29.20 -7.56
CA LEU A 125 14.31 -29.98 -8.79
C LEU A 125 14.45 -31.51 -8.61
N LYS A 126 14.50 -32.05 -7.38
CA LYS A 126 14.61 -33.51 -7.08
C LYS A 126 15.22 -34.34 -8.23
N VAL A 127 16.53 -34.29 -8.39
CA VAL A 127 17.31 -35.16 -9.31
C VAL A 127 16.84 -35.13 -10.78
N LYS A 128 16.27 -34.03 -11.29
CA LYS A 128 16.22 -33.82 -12.74
C LYS A 128 17.65 -33.65 -13.27
N GLN A 129 18.01 -34.39 -14.31
CA GLN A 129 19.29 -34.17 -14.99
C GLN A 129 19.23 -32.84 -15.75
N ILE A 130 20.35 -32.11 -15.78
CA ILE A 130 20.47 -30.77 -16.39
C ILE A 130 20.14 -30.76 -17.89
N ASN A 131 20.20 -31.94 -18.53
CA ASN A 131 19.94 -32.13 -19.95
C ASN A 131 18.44 -32.21 -20.27
N GLU A 132 17.59 -32.21 -19.23
CA GLU A 132 16.15 -32.19 -19.38
C GLU A 132 15.68 -30.74 -19.43
N GLU A 133 14.88 -30.42 -20.45
CA GLU A 133 14.26 -29.12 -20.60
C GLU A 133 13.50 -28.73 -19.31
N ILE A 134 13.96 -27.65 -18.66
CA ILE A 134 13.29 -27.15 -17.45
C ILE A 134 12.02 -26.45 -17.91
N ALA A 135 10.87 -26.97 -17.46
CA ALA A 135 9.59 -26.35 -17.73
C ALA A 135 9.60 -24.87 -17.30
N PRO A 136 8.96 -23.95 -18.03
CA PRO A 136 8.94 -22.52 -17.69
C PRO A 136 8.46 -22.23 -16.24
N GLU A 137 7.52 -23.03 -15.74
CA GLU A 137 7.03 -22.97 -14.36
C GLU A 137 8.12 -23.30 -13.34
N ASP A 138 8.87 -24.39 -13.55
CA ASP A 138 9.99 -24.81 -12.71
C ASP A 138 11.10 -23.74 -12.72
N LEU A 139 11.35 -23.12 -13.88
CA LEU A 139 12.33 -22.03 -14.03
C LEU A 139 11.91 -20.77 -13.26
N ALA A 140 10.62 -20.41 -13.30
CA ALA A 140 10.10 -19.27 -12.54
C ALA A 140 10.23 -19.50 -11.02
N VAL A 141 9.93 -20.70 -10.55
CA VAL A 141 10.11 -21.07 -9.14
C VAL A 141 11.60 -21.08 -8.76
N LEU A 142 12.47 -21.61 -9.62
CA LEU A 142 13.91 -21.59 -9.40
C LEU A 142 14.44 -20.15 -9.32
N ALA A 143 14.04 -19.27 -10.24
CA ALA A 143 14.41 -17.87 -10.24
C ALA A 143 13.93 -17.14 -8.97
N GLN A 144 12.71 -17.41 -8.52
CA GLN A 144 12.19 -16.87 -7.26
C GLN A 144 13.01 -17.38 -6.06
N SER A 145 13.34 -18.66 -6.03
CA SER A 145 14.16 -19.25 -4.94
C SER A 145 15.58 -18.66 -4.92
N PHE A 146 16.17 -18.38 -6.09
CA PHE A 146 17.45 -17.69 -6.21
C PHE A 146 17.37 -16.28 -5.62
N LEU A 147 16.36 -15.50 -6.02
CA LEU A 147 16.14 -14.15 -5.47
C LEU A 147 15.94 -14.18 -3.96
N ASP A 148 15.25 -15.18 -3.44
CA ASP A 148 15.04 -15.34 -2.00
C ASP A 148 16.34 -15.72 -1.27
N ALA A 149 17.18 -16.56 -1.86
CA ALA A 149 18.53 -16.83 -1.34
C ALA A 149 19.39 -15.55 -1.30
N VAL A 150 19.37 -14.73 -2.37
CA VAL A 150 20.07 -13.44 -2.41
C VAL A 150 19.54 -12.48 -1.33
N LYS A 151 18.21 -12.41 -1.15
CA LYS A 151 17.54 -11.58 -0.12
C LYS A 151 17.88 -12.01 1.30
N MET A 152 18.05 -13.31 1.53
CA MET A 152 18.26 -13.90 2.86
C MET A 152 19.74 -13.97 3.24
N SER A 153 20.66 -13.82 2.29
CA SER A 153 22.10 -13.79 2.55
C SER A 153 22.48 -12.67 3.53
N SER A 154 22.83 -13.04 4.77
CA SER A 154 23.23 -12.12 5.85
C SER A 154 24.76 -11.98 5.97
N GLY A 155 25.52 -12.97 5.51
CA GLY A 155 26.98 -13.03 5.57
C GLY A 155 27.64 -13.02 4.19
N ASP A 156 28.19 -14.16 3.79
CA ASP A 156 28.89 -14.37 2.53
C ASP A 156 27.93 -14.87 1.44
N THR A 157 27.48 -13.94 0.60
CA THR A 157 26.54 -14.22 -0.50
C THR A 157 27.08 -15.21 -1.49
N ARG A 158 28.40 -15.27 -1.65
CA ARG A 158 29.01 -16.25 -2.55
C ARG A 158 28.74 -17.65 -2.03
N THR A 159 29.03 -17.88 -0.75
CA THR A 159 28.79 -19.15 -0.06
C THR A 159 27.30 -19.49 0.02
N ASP A 160 26.42 -18.52 0.32
CA ASP A 160 24.98 -18.79 0.42
C ASP A 160 24.37 -19.18 -0.94
N ILE A 161 24.81 -18.51 -2.02
CA ILE A 161 24.37 -18.81 -3.39
C ILE A 161 25.04 -20.06 -3.93
N GLU A 162 26.27 -20.36 -3.51
CA GLU A 162 26.92 -21.64 -3.74
C GLU A 162 26.08 -22.79 -3.20
N GLN A 163 25.73 -22.73 -1.90
CA GLN A 163 24.91 -23.73 -1.25
C GLN A 163 23.53 -23.86 -1.90
N TRP A 164 22.92 -22.74 -2.28
CA TRP A 164 21.66 -22.76 -3.03
C TRP A 164 21.83 -23.44 -4.39
N PHE A 165 22.91 -23.13 -5.13
CA PHE A 165 23.18 -23.72 -6.44
C PHE A 165 23.40 -25.23 -6.32
N ASP A 166 24.27 -25.65 -5.42
CA ASP A 166 24.62 -27.06 -5.21
C ASP A 166 23.41 -27.87 -4.73
N ALA A 167 22.54 -27.27 -3.91
CA ALA A 167 21.29 -27.90 -3.48
C ALA A 167 20.31 -28.14 -4.64
N ASN A 168 20.23 -27.21 -5.60
CA ASN A 168 19.31 -27.31 -6.74
C ASN A 168 19.90 -28.08 -7.94
N PHE A 169 21.23 -28.16 -8.04
CA PHE A 169 21.98 -28.82 -9.13
C PHE A 169 23.03 -29.82 -8.62
N PRO A 170 22.65 -30.87 -7.86
CA PRO A 170 23.59 -31.79 -7.22
C PRO A 170 24.40 -32.67 -8.21
N ALA A 171 24.00 -32.71 -9.48
CA ALA A 171 24.67 -33.48 -10.53
C ALA A 171 25.98 -32.83 -11.03
N SER A 172 26.23 -31.55 -10.71
CA SER A 172 27.44 -30.85 -11.17
C SER A 172 28.73 -31.44 -10.60
N GLU A 173 28.71 -32.09 -9.43
CA GLU A 173 29.93 -32.64 -8.81
C GLU A 173 30.47 -33.93 -9.44
N LYS A 174 29.69 -34.63 -10.30
CA LYS A 174 30.01 -36.01 -10.74
C LYS A 174 30.23 -36.19 -12.24
N SER A 175 30.15 -35.12 -13.03
CA SER A 175 30.28 -35.18 -14.49
C SER A 175 31.72 -34.90 -14.94
N GLU A 176 32.52 -35.93 -15.17
CA GLU A 176 33.82 -35.77 -15.85
C GLU A 176 33.60 -35.49 -17.35
N GLY A 177 33.53 -34.21 -17.77
CA GLY A 177 33.35 -33.82 -19.17
C GLY A 177 33.16 -32.31 -19.41
N GLU A 178 33.09 -31.89 -20.68
CA GLU A 178 32.94 -30.50 -21.14
C GLU A 178 31.69 -29.77 -20.58
N MET A 179 30.67 -30.54 -20.18
CA MET A 179 29.46 -30.06 -19.49
C MET A 179 29.77 -29.42 -18.12
N ASP A 180 30.86 -29.84 -17.46
CA ASP A 180 31.29 -29.32 -16.16
C ASP A 180 31.76 -27.86 -16.23
N ILE A 181 32.46 -27.49 -17.32
CA ILE A 181 32.96 -26.12 -17.54
C ILE A 181 31.79 -25.14 -17.69
N THR A 182 30.74 -25.55 -18.42
CA THR A 182 29.56 -24.71 -18.62
C THR A 182 28.81 -24.47 -17.31
N MET A 183 28.66 -25.51 -16.48
CA MET A 183 28.01 -25.36 -15.18
C MET A 183 28.82 -24.55 -14.18
N LEU A 184 30.14 -24.72 -14.17
CA LEU A 184 31.03 -23.89 -13.37
C LEU A 184 30.92 -22.40 -13.77
N ASN A 185 30.79 -22.11 -15.07
CA ASN A 185 30.59 -20.76 -15.57
C ASN A 185 29.23 -20.17 -15.16
N ILE A 186 28.14 -20.96 -15.23
CA ILE A 186 26.81 -20.54 -14.77
C ILE A 186 26.81 -20.29 -13.26
N LYS A 187 27.37 -21.21 -12.47
CA LYS A 187 27.54 -21.10 -11.03
C LYS A 187 28.30 -19.81 -10.68
N THR A 188 29.44 -19.59 -11.31
CA THR A 188 30.27 -18.38 -11.12
C THR A 188 29.50 -17.11 -11.52
N PHE A 189 28.77 -17.14 -12.64
CA PHE A 189 27.97 -16.00 -13.09
C PHE A 189 26.85 -15.64 -12.09
N LEU A 190 26.10 -16.63 -11.60
CA LEU A 190 25.03 -16.41 -10.61
C LEU A 190 25.60 -15.88 -9.28
N MET A 191 26.78 -16.35 -8.86
CA MET A 191 27.49 -15.81 -7.71
C MET A 191 27.91 -14.35 -7.92
N GLU A 192 28.51 -14.01 -9.06
CA GLU A 192 28.95 -12.65 -9.33
C GLU A 192 27.76 -11.67 -9.43
N GLU A 193 26.68 -12.07 -10.09
CA GLU A 193 25.47 -11.25 -10.20
C GLU A 193 24.73 -11.13 -8.88
N SER A 194 24.67 -12.18 -8.06
CA SER A 194 24.07 -12.09 -6.71
C SER A 194 24.85 -11.16 -5.78
N VAL A 195 26.19 -11.13 -5.85
CA VAL A 195 27.02 -10.17 -5.11
C VAL A 195 26.73 -8.73 -5.53
N LYS A 196 26.45 -8.47 -6.82
CA LYS A 196 26.04 -7.14 -7.32
C LYS A 196 24.59 -6.80 -6.97
N LEU A 197 23.68 -7.77 -7.01
CA LEU A 197 22.25 -7.60 -6.73
C LEU A 197 21.99 -7.39 -5.23
N ARG A 198 22.73 -8.05 -4.35
CA ARG A 198 22.52 -7.96 -2.89
C ARG A 198 22.54 -6.54 -2.33
N PRO A 199 23.54 -5.68 -2.59
CA PRO A 199 23.51 -4.31 -2.08
C PRO A 199 22.28 -3.57 -2.62
N MET A 200 21.87 -3.81 -3.87
CA MET A 200 20.66 -3.19 -4.43
C MET A 200 19.39 -3.64 -3.69
N VAL A 201 19.24 -4.95 -3.47
CA VAL A 201 18.11 -5.54 -2.73
C VAL A 201 18.09 -5.08 -1.27
N LYS A 202 19.25 -4.97 -0.62
CA LYS A 202 19.38 -4.44 0.74
C LYS A 202 19.01 -2.96 0.81
N MET A 203 19.46 -2.15 -0.13
CA MET A 203 19.10 -0.73 -0.18
C MET A 203 17.61 -0.53 -0.48
N PHE A 204 17.02 -1.35 -1.36
CA PHE A 204 15.58 -1.35 -1.59
C PHE A 204 14.79 -1.69 -0.32
N ARG A 205 15.18 -2.75 0.38
CA ARG A 205 14.58 -3.11 1.68
C ARG A 205 14.77 -2.01 2.72
N LEU A 206 15.96 -1.39 2.79
CA LEU A 206 16.20 -0.28 3.70
C LEU A 206 15.32 0.92 3.37
N SER A 207 15.15 1.24 2.09
CA SER A 207 14.27 2.32 1.62
C SER A 207 12.80 2.04 1.94
N LEU A 208 12.31 0.83 1.62
CA LEU A 208 10.95 0.39 1.96
C LEU A 208 10.73 0.39 3.49
N GLY A 209 11.71 -0.12 4.25
CA GLY A 209 11.69 -0.12 5.71
C GLY A 209 11.68 1.29 6.29
N ALA A 210 12.50 2.20 5.78
CA ALA A 210 12.52 3.60 6.19
C ALA A 210 11.20 4.31 5.87
N ARG A 211 10.62 4.06 4.69
CA ARG A 211 9.31 4.60 4.29
C ARG A 211 8.21 4.13 5.25
N LEU A 212 8.10 2.83 5.46
CA LEU A 212 7.12 2.23 6.37
C LEU A 212 7.34 2.67 7.82
N PHE A 213 8.60 2.85 8.24
CA PHE A 213 8.93 3.39 9.55
C PHE A 213 8.50 4.84 9.71
N ILE A 214 8.72 5.71 8.72
CA ILE A 214 8.26 7.11 8.76
C ILE A 214 6.73 7.16 8.85
N VAL A 215 6.03 6.40 8.01
CA VAL A 215 4.56 6.31 8.02
C VAL A 215 4.06 5.78 9.37
N GLY A 216 4.69 4.74 9.90
CA GLY A 216 4.38 4.20 11.22
C GLY A 216 4.63 5.23 12.32
N ALA A 217 5.81 5.83 12.37
CA ALA A 217 6.19 6.82 13.37
C ALA A 217 5.26 8.04 13.36
N SER A 218 4.91 8.57 12.18
CA SER A 218 3.95 9.67 12.04
C SER A 218 2.59 9.32 12.65
N SER A 219 2.09 8.11 12.40
CA SER A 219 0.84 7.62 12.97
C SER A 219 0.90 7.45 14.50
N TYR A 220 1.99 6.92 15.06
CA TYR A 220 2.14 6.82 16.53
C TYR A 220 2.30 8.16 17.21
N ILE A 221 2.99 9.11 16.55
CA ILE A 221 3.08 10.48 17.05
C ILE A 221 1.69 11.12 17.05
N ASP A 222 0.91 10.94 15.99
CA ASP A 222 -0.48 11.44 15.91
C ASP A 222 -1.33 10.87 17.05
N MET A 223 -1.41 9.53 17.14
CA MET A 223 -2.15 8.84 18.20
C MET A 223 -1.69 9.26 19.62
N LEU A 224 -0.39 9.45 19.84
CA LEU A 224 0.13 9.93 21.12
C LEU A 224 -0.36 11.35 21.41
N MET A 225 -0.31 12.23 20.40
CA MET A 225 -0.78 13.61 20.54
C MET A 225 -2.29 13.64 20.79
N ASP A 226 -3.08 12.81 20.12
CA ASP A 226 -4.52 12.67 20.31
C ASP A 226 -4.88 12.24 21.74
N VAL A 227 -4.15 11.26 22.30
CA VAL A 227 -4.28 10.88 23.71
C VAL A 227 -3.93 12.04 24.64
N LEU A 228 -2.83 12.75 24.39
CA LEU A 228 -2.41 13.89 25.21
C LEU A 228 -3.43 15.05 25.15
N VAL A 229 -3.98 15.33 23.97
CA VAL A 229 -5.02 16.34 23.77
C VAL A 229 -6.31 15.90 24.47
N THR A 230 -6.72 14.65 24.34
CA THR A 230 -7.88 14.08 25.04
C THR A 230 -7.74 14.23 26.56
N ILE A 231 -6.58 13.91 27.13
CA ILE A 231 -6.29 14.12 28.56
C ILE A 231 -6.35 15.60 28.93
N ALA A 232 -5.80 16.48 28.09
CA ALA A 232 -5.83 17.92 28.31
C ALA A 232 -7.27 18.46 28.31
N LEU A 233 -8.12 17.97 27.41
CA LEU A 233 -9.55 18.32 27.34
C LEU A 233 -10.31 17.85 28.59
N PHE A 234 -10.04 16.64 29.10
CA PHE A 234 -10.68 16.13 30.32
C PHE A 234 -10.27 16.88 31.58
N LYS A 235 -9.00 17.31 31.68
CA LYS A 235 -8.50 18.09 32.81
C LYS A 235 -9.09 19.50 32.88
N ARG A 236 -9.62 20.01 31.77
CA ARG A 236 -10.18 21.36 31.69
C ARG A 236 -11.66 21.38 32.10
N ALA A 237 -12.00 22.25 33.05
CA ALA A 237 -13.39 22.44 33.50
C ALA A 237 -14.28 22.91 32.33
N GLY A 238 -15.44 22.28 32.15
CA GLY A 238 -16.39 22.62 31.07
C GLY A 238 -16.14 21.93 29.71
N HIS A 239 -15.00 21.27 29.49
CA HIS A 239 -14.67 20.63 28.20
C HIS A 239 -14.78 19.10 28.19
N LYS A 240 -15.41 18.51 29.21
CA LYS A 240 -15.59 17.05 29.30
C LYS A 240 -16.32 16.46 28.08
N GLY A 241 -17.27 17.19 27.51
CA GLY A 241 -17.98 16.75 26.30
C GLY A 241 -17.04 16.55 25.10
N TRP A 242 -16.08 17.46 24.91
CA TRP A 242 -15.07 17.35 23.86
C TRP A 242 -14.12 16.18 24.09
N GLY A 243 -13.74 15.94 25.35
CA GLY A 243 -12.94 14.75 25.72
C GLY A 243 -13.67 13.45 25.40
N TYR A 244 -14.97 13.35 25.68
CA TYR A 244 -15.77 12.17 25.30
C TYR A 244 -15.93 12.02 23.78
N ALA A 245 -16.05 13.13 23.05
CA ALA A 245 -16.11 13.10 21.58
C ALA A 245 -14.79 12.58 20.97
N SER A 246 -13.62 13.08 21.43
CA SER A 246 -12.30 12.58 21.02
C SER A 246 -12.16 11.09 21.33
N LEU A 247 -12.46 10.67 22.56
CA LEU A 247 -12.41 9.27 22.97
C LEU A 247 -13.33 8.38 22.10
N GLY A 248 -14.49 8.90 21.72
CA GLY A 248 -15.41 8.25 20.80
C GLY A 248 -14.82 8.04 19.41
N CYS A 249 -14.08 9.01 18.88
CA CYS A 249 -13.39 8.91 17.57
C CYS A 249 -12.34 7.79 17.60
N ILE A 250 -11.43 7.83 18.57
CA ILE A 250 -10.39 6.81 18.79
C ILE A 250 -11.01 5.41 18.94
N THR A 251 -12.03 5.28 19.81
CA THR A 251 -12.69 3.98 20.06
C THR A 251 -13.39 3.45 18.80
N THR A 252 -14.00 4.34 18.01
CA THR A 252 -14.68 3.99 16.76
C THR A 252 -13.67 3.51 15.71
N ALA A 253 -12.55 4.22 15.55
CA ALA A 253 -11.47 3.81 14.65
C ALA A 253 -10.91 2.43 15.01
N MET A 254 -10.58 2.20 16.29
CA MET A 254 -10.12 0.89 16.80
C MET A 254 -11.16 -0.21 16.57
N GLY A 255 -12.44 0.08 16.79
CA GLY A 255 -13.55 -0.86 16.55
C GLY A 255 -13.65 -1.28 15.09
N PHE A 256 -13.54 -0.34 14.15
CA PHE A 256 -13.51 -0.65 12.72
C PHE A 256 -12.26 -1.44 12.32
N GLN A 257 -11.08 -1.08 12.83
CA GLN A 257 -9.86 -1.86 12.58
C GLN A 257 -10.00 -3.31 13.08
N ALA A 258 -10.54 -3.51 14.29
CA ALA A 258 -10.82 -4.83 14.86
C ALA A 258 -11.82 -5.62 14.02
N PHE A 259 -12.87 -4.97 13.51
CA PHE A 259 -13.84 -5.58 12.61
C PHE A 259 -13.20 -6.06 11.31
N PHE A 260 -12.36 -5.23 10.67
CA PHE A 260 -11.65 -5.64 9.45
C PHE A 260 -10.59 -6.71 9.70
N ALA A 261 -9.90 -6.68 10.84
CA ALA A 261 -9.01 -7.76 11.26
C ALA A 261 -9.78 -9.09 11.41
N PHE A 262 -10.96 -9.07 12.03
CA PHE A 262 -11.83 -10.24 12.11
C PHE A 262 -12.22 -10.75 10.71
N LEU A 263 -12.69 -9.87 9.81
CA LEU A 263 -13.06 -10.26 8.45
C LEU A 263 -11.89 -10.86 7.68
N GLN A 264 -10.69 -10.30 7.83
CA GLN A 264 -9.47 -10.73 7.18
C GLN A 264 -9.00 -12.11 7.69
N TYR A 265 -9.01 -12.32 9.01
CA TYR A 265 -8.36 -13.47 9.65
C TYR A 265 -9.30 -14.59 10.12
N ARG A 266 -10.63 -14.43 9.99
CA ARG A 266 -11.60 -15.49 10.37
C ARG A 266 -11.37 -16.83 9.67
N GLY A 267 -10.75 -16.84 8.49
CA GLY A 267 -10.43 -18.06 7.74
C GLY A 267 -9.26 -18.87 8.31
N LEU A 268 -8.38 -18.25 9.11
CA LEU A 268 -7.17 -18.89 9.67
C LEU A 268 -7.39 -19.58 11.02
N GLY A 269 -8.62 -19.53 11.55
CA GLY A 269 -8.97 -20.07 12.86
C GLY A 269 -8.72 -19.10 14.01
N PHE A 270 -9.32 -19.42 15.18
CA PHE A 270 -9.36 -18.52 16.34
C PHE A 270 -7.97 -18.16 16.89
N ARG A 271 -7.00 -19.08 16.82
CA ARG A 271 -5.63 -18.88 17.34
C ARG A 271 -4.87 -17.77 16.62
N THR A 272 -5.16 -17.54 15.34
CA THR A 272 -4.54 -16.45 14.56
C THR A 272 -5.44 -15.21 14.55
N CYS A 273 -6.75 -15.40 14.49
CA CYS A 273 -7.71 -14.30 14.44
C CYS A 273 -7.74 -13.48 15.74
N ALA A 274 -7.77 -14.12 16.91
CA ALA A 274 -7.89 -13.42 18.19
C ALA A 274 -6.71 -12.49 18.51
N PRO A 275 -5.43 -12.89 18.31
CA PRO A 275 -4.29 -11.97 18.47
C PRO A 275 -4.36 -10.77 17.53
N MET A 276 -4.82 -10.92 16.29
CA MET A 276 -4.90 -9.81 15.33
C MET A 276 -6.00 -8.81 15.68
N ILE A 277 -7.14 -9.30 16.18
CA ILE A 277 -8.19 -8.46 16.74
C ILE A 277 -7.68 -7.70 17.98
N LEU A 278 -6.96 -8.39 18.87
CA LEU A 278 -6.35 -7.76 20.05
C LEU A 278 -5.31 -6.71 19.65
N SER A 279 -4.48 -6.99 18.65
CA SER A 279 -3.53 -6.03 18.08
C SER A 279 -4.23 -4.81 17.50
N ALA A 280 -5.43 -4.95 16.95
CA ALA A 280 -6.23 -3.82 16.47
C ALA A 280 -6.70 -2.93 17.63
N PHE A 281 -7.21 -3.53 18.71
CA PHE A 281 -7.61 -2.78 19.91
C PHE A 281 -6.44 -2.10 20.62
N LEU A 282 -5.22 -2.62 20.46
CA LEU A 282 -4.00 -1.99 21.00
C LEU A 282 -3.40 -0.94 20.05
N GLY A 283 -3.99 -0.70 18.88
CA GLY A 283 -3.41 0.19 17.85
C GLY A 283 -2.10 -0.32 17.25
N ILE A 284 -1.80 -1.63 17.38
CA ILE A 284 -0.56 -2.26 16.88
C ILE A 284 -0.77 -2.87 15.49
N LEU A 285 -2.03 -3.14 15.08
CA LEU A 285 -2.34 -3.77 13.81
C LEU A 285 -1.68 -3.09 12.59
N PRO A 286 -1.64 -1.75 12.46
CA PRO A 286 -0.97 -1.12 11.32
C PRO A 286 0.54 -1.43 11.26
N ILE A 287 1.23 -1.59 12.39
CA ILE A 287 2.64 -2.06 12.40
C ILE A 287 2.72 -3.49 11.92
N VAL A 288 1.83 -4.37 12.40
CA VAL A 288 1.86 -5.79 12.02
C VAL A 288 1.66 -5.94 10.51
N GLU A 289 0.72 -5.19 9.93
CA GLU A 289 0.49 -5.18 8.49
C GLU A 289 1.68 -4.56 7.73
N ALA A 290 2.24 -3.44 8.23
CA ALA A 290 3.45 -2.85 7.65
C ALA A 290 4.63 -3.84 7.68
N TRP A 291 4.76 -4.63 8.74
CA TRP A 291 5.76 -5.68 8.87
C TRP A 291 5.53 -6.81 7.85
N TYR A 292 4.28 -7.22 7.62
CA TYR A 292 3.98 -8.20 6.57
C TYR A 292 4.28 -7.67 5.17
N VAL A 293 3.95 -6.40 4.89
CA VAL A 293 4.32 -5.73 3.64
C VAL A 293 5.83 -5.63 3.48
N PHE A 294 6.55 -5.24 4.54
CA PHE A 294 8.01 -5.17 4.54
C PHE A 294 8.67 -6.53 4.26
N ARG A 295 8.10 -7.60 4.83
CA ARG A 295 8.54 -8.97 4.56
C ARG A 295 8.19 -9.47 3.16
N GLY A 296 7.31 -8.77 2.44
CA GLY A 296 6.79 -9.21 1.15
C GLY A 296 5.89 -10.43 1.27
N VAL A 297 5.13 -10.55 2.37
CA VAL A 297 4.21 -11.67 2.56
C VAL A 297 3.09 -11.57 1.53
N GLU A 298 2.93 -12.63 0.74
CA GLU A 298 1.83 -12.75 -0.20
C GLU A 298 0.50 -13.02 0.50
N LYS A 299 -0.59 -12.99 -0.26
CA LYS A 299 -1.91 -13.31 0.28
C LYS A 299 -1.96 -14.78 0.70
N GLY A 300 -1.81 -15.04 2.00
CA GLY A 300 -1.92 -16.39 2.57
C GLY A 300 -3.30 -17.03 2.36
N GLU A 301 -3.34 -18.37 2.36
CA GLU A 301 -4.60 -19.14 2.27
C GLU A 301 -5.57 -18.72 3.38
N GLY A 302 -6.81 -18.38 3.01
CA GLY A 302 -7.85 -17.98 3.96
C GLY A 302 -7.88 -16.48 4.31
N ASN A 303 -6.87 -15.71 3.91
CA ASN A 303 -6.94 -14.24 3.96
C ASN A 303 -7.87 -13.71 2.86
N VAL A 304 -8.62 -12.64 3.15
CA VAL A 304 -9.53 -12.02 2.17
C VAL A 304 -8.76 -11.09 1.24
N PHE A 305 -7.87 -10.27 1.79
CA PHE A 305 -7.12 -9.24 1.09
C PHE A 305 -5.59 -9.49 1.18
N PRO A 306 -4.80 -9.00 0.21
CA PRO A 306 -3.34 -8.98 0.35
C PRO A 306 -2.90 -8.00 1.46
N PRO A 307 -1.76 -8.22 2.14
CA PRO A 307 -1.33 -7.38 3.27
C PRO A 307 -1.21 -5.88 2.95
N ILE A 308 -0.75 -5.52 1.75
CA ILE A 308 -0.66 -4.11 1.32
C ILE A 308 -2.03 -3.42 1.24
N PHE A 309 -3.06 -4.16 0.87
CA PHE A 309 -4.44 -3.66 0.87
C PHE A 309 -4.95 -3.49 2.30
N MET A 310 -4.67 -4.47 3.17
CA MET A 310 -5.04 -4.38 4.59
C MET A 310 -4.35 -3.20 5.30
N LEU A 311 -3.06 -2.98 5.04
CA LEU A 311 -2.34 -1.80 5.54
C LEU A 311 -3.01 -0.50 5.07
N SER A 312 -3.31 -0.40 3.78
CA SER A 312 -3.95 0.80 3.22
C SER A 312 -5.36 1.01 3.78
N LEU A 313 -6.11 -0.07 4.01
CA LEU A 313 -7.45 -0.03 4.60
C LEU A 313 -7.43 0.38 6.08
N THR A 314 -6.53 -0.19 6.87
CA THR A 314 -6.38 0.16 8.29
C THR A 314 -5.96 1.62 8.48
N LYS A 315 -5.01 2.11 7.67
CA LYS A 315 -4.63 3.53 7.63
C LYS A 315 -5.75 4.43 7.16
N SER A 316 -6.54 3.98 6.19
CA SER A 316 -7.71 4.73 5.77
C SER A 316 -8.77 4.90 6.86
N ILE A 317 -8.99 3.84 7.67
CA ILE A 317 -9.91 3.88 8.80
C ILE A 317 -9.42 4.87 9.86
N GLU A 318 -8.12 4.84 10.17
CA GLU A 318 -7.47 5.81 11.06
C GLU A 318 -7.74 7.26 10.58
N LEU A 319 -7.43 7.57 9.33
CA LEU A 319 -7.64 8.92 8.79
C LEU A 319 -9.12 9.38 8.79
N MET A 320 -10.07 8.48 8.53
CA MET A 320 -11.49 8.83 8.41
C MET A 320 -12.21 8.95 9.76
N PHE A 321 -11.91 8.06 10.71
CA PHE A 321 -12.65 7.95 11.96
C PHE A 321 -11.92 8.54 13.17
N GLU A 322 -10.61 8.75 13.07
CA GLU A 322 -9.77 9.34 14.11
C GLU A 322 -9.29 10.72 13.64
N SER A 323 -8.32 10.78 12.71
CA SER A 323 -7.61 12.04 12.38
C SER A 323 -8.53 13.16 11.88
N LEU A 324 -9.51 12.88 11.00
CA LEU A 324 -10.43 13.91 10.48
C LEU A 324 -11.37 14.46 11.57
N PRO A 325 -12.21 13.65 12.26
CA PRO A 325 -13.06 14.14 13.35
C PRO A 325 -12.28 14.80 14.48
N GLU A 326 -11.14 14.22 14.87
CA GLU A 326 -10.29 14.76 15.92
C GLU A 326 -9.70 16.12 15.54
N SER A 327 -9.13 16.25 14.34
CA SER A 327 -8.64 17.55 13.84
C SER A 327 -9.73 18.62 13.84
N ILE A 328 -10.98 18.26 13.53
CA ILE A 328 -12.13 19.18 13.59
C ILE A 328 -12.41 19.59 15.05
N ILE A 329 -12.49 18.63 15.99
CA ILE A 329 -12.74 18.89 17.42
C ILE A 329 -11.62 19.76 18.01
N GLN A 330 -10.36 19.42 17.73
CA GLN A 330 -9.20 20.17 18.19
C GLN A 330 -9.20 21.59 17.62
N SER A 331 -9.56 21.76 16.34
CA SER A 331 -9.71 23.08 15.71
C SER A 331 -10.84 23.90 16.31
N ILE A 332 -12.01 23.29 16.58
CA ILE A 332 -13.13 23.96 17.26
C ILE A 332 -12.71 24.44 18.65
N SER A 333 -12.03 23.57 19.41
CA SER A 333 -11.50 23.89 20.73
C SER A 333 -10.46 25.01 20.67
N MET A 334 -9.55 24.99 19.70
CA MET A 334 -8.57 26.05 19.48
C MET A 334 -9.23 27.39 19.17
N LEU A 335 -10.23 27.38 18.28
CA LEU A 335 -10.90 28.60 17.81
C LEU A 335 -11.80 29.25 18.87
N SER A 336 -12.43 28.44 19.73
CA SER A 336 -13.39 28.95 20.74
C SER A 336 -12.74 29.45 22.04
N ASN A 337 -11.49 29.07 22.30
CA ASN A 337 -10.81 29.34 23.57
C ASN A 337 -9.83 30.50 23.47
N LYS A 338 -9.58 31.20 24.58
CA LYS A 338 -8.52 32.23 24.62
C LYS A 338 -7.13 31.58 24.49
N PRO A 339 -6.15 32.26 23.88
CA PRO A 339 -4.78 31.77 23.69
C PRO A 339 -4.10 31.39 25.01
N GLU A 340 -4.37 32.15 26.06
CA GLU A 340 -3.84 31.94 27.41
C GLU A 340 -4.29 30.61 28.02
N ASP A 341 -5.47 30.13 27.63
CA ASP A 341 -6.00 28.87 28.10
C ASP A 341 -5.63 27.68 27.20
N LEU A 342 -5.01 27.93 26.04
CA LEU A 342 -4.68 26.90 25.07
C LEU A 342 -3.34 26.26 25.44
N SER A 343 -3.39 24.97 25.79
CA SER A 343 -2.17 24.18 25.97
C SER A 343 -1.42 24.07 24.64
N PHE A 344 -0.09 24.24 24.68
CA PHE A 344 0.81 24.02 23.53
C PHE A 344 0.60 22.65 22.86
N VAL A 345 0.14 21.66 23.64
CA VAL A 345 -0.20 20.31 23.17
C VAL A 345 -1.27 20.31 22.08
N ILE A 346 -2.26 21.22 22.12
CA ILE A 346 -3.34 21.29 21.12
C ILE A 346 -2.78 21.75 19.76
N TYR A 347 -1.89 22.74 19.76
CA TYR A 347 -1.23 23.21 18.53
C TYR A 347 -0.35 22.12 17.92
N LEU A 348 0.40 21.40 18.76
CA LEU A 348 1.20 20.28 18.31
C LEU A 348 0.34 19.13 17.78
N GLY A 349 -0.84 18.87 18.38
CA GLY A 349 -1.76 17.83 17.92
C GLY A 349 -2.33 18.12 16.54
N ILE A 350 -2.81 19.34 16.31
CA ILE A 350 -3.29 19.75 14.98
C ILE A 350 -2.15 19.67 13.95
N ALA A 351 -0.95 20.15 14.30
CA ALA A 351 0.19 20.10 13.40
C ALA A 351 0.64 18.66 13.09
N SER A 352 0.68 17.77 14.09
CA SER A 352 1.02 16.35 13.88
C SER A 352 -0.01 15.67 13.00
N SER A 353 -1.30 15.94 13.22
CA SER A 353 -2.38 15.31 12.45
C SER A 353 -2.36 15.74 10.99
N VAL A 354 -2.16 17.04 10.71
CA VAL A 354 -2.02 17.54 9.33
C VAL A 354 -0.83 16.89 8.62
N VAL A 355 0.32 16.77 9.29
CA VAL A 355 1.52 16.13 8.72
C VAL A 355 1.32 14.63 8.54
N ALA A 356 0.75 13.95 9.52
CA ALA A 356 0.47 12.52 9.49
C ALA A 356 -0.51 12.20 8.34
N VAL A 357 -1.60 12.95 8.20
CA VAL A 357 -2.55 12.84 7.10
C VAL A 357 -1.84 13.02 5.75
N GLY A 358 -1.02 14.06 5.58
CA GLY A 358 -0.25 14.29 4.36
C GLY A 358 0.63 13.10 3.98
N VAL A 359 1.40 12.57 4.93
CA VAL A 359 2.35 11.46 4.71
C VAL A 359 1.61 10.13 4.49
N ILE A 360 0.72 9.75 5.42
CA ILE A 360 0.01 8.46 5.42
C ILE A 360 -0.89 8.35 4.18
N PHE A 361 -1.64 9.41 3.85
CA PHE A 361 -2.54 9.38 2.70
C PHE A 361 -1.76 9.31 1.39
N THR A 362 -0.67 10.06 1.25
CA THR A 362 0.19 10.00 0.06
C THR A 362 0.83 8.63 -0.11
N ASP A 363 1.40 8.06 0.96
CA ASP A 363 1.99 6.72 0.93
C ASP A 363 0.95 5.64 0.62
N SER A 364 -0.24 5.71 1.19
CA SER A 364 -1.32 4.75 0.94
C SER A 364 -1.76 4.78 -0.53
N ASN A 365 -1.93 5.98 -1.10
CA ASN A 365 -2.29 6.15 -2.50
C ASN A 365 -1.19 5.66 -3.44
N LEU A 366 0.08 5.96 -3.12
CA LEU A 366 1.21 5.49 -3.91
C LEU A 366 1.38 3.97 -3.83
N SER A 367 1.32 3.40 -2.63
CA SER A 367 1.46 1.96 -2.39
C SER A 367 0.41 1.17 -3.16
N MET A 368 -0.83 1.65 -3.12
CA MET A 368 -1.91 1.03 -3.84
C MET A 368 -1.79 1.28 -5.36
N ALA A 369 -1.35 2.46 -5.82
CA ALA A 369 -1.11 2.71 -7.24
C ALA A 369 -0.02 1.77 -7.79
N ARG A 370 1.05 1.51 -7.02
CA ARG A 370 2.08 0.51 -7.35
C ARG A 370 1.50 -0.91 -7.41
N LEU A 371 0.63 -1.27 -6.47
CA LEU A 371 -0.06 -2.58 -6.50
C LEU A 371 -0.88 -2.75 -7.77
N LEU A 372 -1.65 -1.72 -8.15
CA LEU A 372 -2.47 -1.79 -9.37
C LEU A 372 -1.62 -1.73 -10.64
N PHE A 373 -0.55 -0.93 -10.65
CA PHE A 373 0.40 -0.91 -11.74
C PHE A 373 1.08 -2.27 -11.93
N ALA A 374 1.47 -2.96 -10.87
CA ALA A 374 2.05 -4.31 -10.98
C ALA A 374 1.08 -5.32 -11.60
N ASN A 375 -0.23 -5.14 -11.40
CA ASN A 375 -1.26 -6.02 -11.96
C ASN A 375 -1.74 -5.61 -13.36
N ALA A 376 -1.53 -4.35 -13.75
CA ALA A 376 -1.97 -3.78 -15.01
C ALA A 376 -1.03 -2.61 -15.40
N PRO A 377 0.22 -2.89 -15.80
CA PRO A 377 1.27 -1.87 -15.98
C PRO A 377 0.96 -0.87 -17.09
N LYS A 378 0.09 -1.26 -18.01
CA LYS A 378 -0.35 -0.42 -19.12
C LYS A 378 -1.72 0.22 -18.86
N SER A 379 -2.30 0.03 -17.68
CA SER A 379 -3.53 0.74 -17.30
C SER A 379 -3.23 2.24 -17.17
N PRO A 380 -3.88 3.09 -17.99
CA PRO A 380 -3.65 4.53 -17.96
C PRO A 380 -4.04 5.19 -16.63
N GLN A 381 -4.82 4.50 -15.79
CA GLN A 381 -5.33 5.01 -14.53
C GLN A 381 -4.27 5.04 -13.42
N TYR A 382 -3.30 4.13 -13.48
CA TYR A 382 -2.35 3.90 -12.39
C TYR A 382 -0.91 4.21 -12.78
N ASN A 383 -0.66 4.54 -14.05
CA ASN A 383 0.66 4.87 -14.59
C ASN A 383 1.07 6.36 -14.38
N TRP A 384 0.76 6.96 -13.23
CA TRP A 384 1.16 8.36 -12.93
C TRP A 384 2.49 8.45 -12.16
N ILE A 385 3.01 7.31 -11.70
CA ILE A 385 4.23 7.24 -10.89
C ILE A 385 5.45 7.50 -11.78
N PRO A 386 6.23 8.56 -11.53
CA PRO A 386 7.36 8.91 -12.40
C PRO A 386 8.46 7.87 -12.39
N LYS A 387 9.13 7.70 -13.54
CA LYS A 387 10.30 6.81 -13.65
C LYS A 387 11.58 7.35 -13.05
N ASP A 388 11.78 8.65 -13.21
CA ASP A 388 12.93 9.31 -12.62
C ASP A 388 12.71 9.51 -11.12
N PHE A 389 13.74 9.21 -10.32
CA PHE A 389 13.66 9.32 -8.86
C PHE A 389 13.54 10.76 -8.38
N LYS A 390 14.18 11.73 -9.06
CA LYS A 390 14.04 13.15 -8.71
C LYS A 390 12.62 13.63 -9.02
N ALA A 391 12.04 13.22 -10.14
CA ALA A 391 10.64 13.45 -10.47
C ALA A 391 9.69 12.76 -9.47
N PHE A 392 9.99 11.53 -9.05
CA PHE A 392 9.24 10.80 -8.04
C PHE A 392 9.22 11.54 -6.69
N ILE A 393 10.37 12.00 -6.18
CA ILE A 393 10.43 12.78 -4.93
C ILE A 393 9.59 14.05 -5.04
N LYS A 394 9.68 14.77 -6.17
CA LYS A 394 8.91 16.00 -6.38
C LYS A 394 7.41 15.70 -6.47
N CYS A 395 7.03 14.66 -7.21
CA CYS A 395 5.64 14.19 -7.32
C CYS A 395 5.08 13.79 -5.95
N PHE A 396 5.84 13.01 -5.17
CA PHE A 396 5.46 12.59 -3.82
C PHE A 396 5.34 13.80 -2.86
N GLY A 397 6.34 14.67 -2.84
CA GLY A 397 6.36 15.86 -1.99
C GLY A 397 5.24 16.83 -2.35
N GLY A 398 4.98 17.07 -3.64
CA GLY A 398 3.87 17.88 -4.13
C GLY A 398 2.52 17.31 -3.71
N TYR A 399 2.34 15.98 -3.81
CA TYR A 399 1.10 15.32 -3.41
C TYR A 399 0.89 15.33 -1.89
N CYS A 400 1.94 15.13 -1.11
CA CYS A 400 1.92 15.24 0.35
C CYS A 400 1.56 16.66 0.79
N LEU A 401 2.20 17.67 0.19
CA LEU A 401 1.92 19.08 0.46
C LEU A 401 0.48 19.45 0.09
N PHE A 402 0.03 18.98 -1.08
CA PHE A 402 -1.33 19.20 -1.56
C PHE A 402 -2.36 18.66 -0.57
N THR A 403 -2.20 17.39 -0.18
CA THR A 403 -3.13 16.69 0.72
C THR A 403 -3.15 17.32 2.11
N ALA A 404 -1.99 17.58 2.71
CA ALA A 404 -1.90 18.15 4.06
C ALA A 404 -2.61 19.52 4.14
N THR A 405 -2.32 20.42 3.19
CA THR A 405 -2.88 21.77 3.20
C THR A 405 -4.34 21.83 2.75
N TYR A 406 -4.76 20.96 1.83
CA TYR A 406 -6.17 20.77 1.48
C TYR A 406 -6.98 20.28 2.69
N PHE A 407 -6.45 19.29 3.42
CA PHE A 407 -7.04 18.79 4.65
C PHE A 407 -7.17 19.90 5.69
N SER A 408 -6.12 20.70 5.92
CA SER A 408 -6.18 21.86 6.83
C SER A 408 -7.28 22.86 6.44
N CYS A 409 -7.43 23.15 5.15
CA CYS A 409 -8.49 24.03 4.65
C CYS A 409 -9.89 23.48 5.00
N ASN A 410 -10.11 22.19 4.75
CA ASN A 410 -11.39 21.55 5.03
C ASN A 410 -11.69 21.51 6.53
N VAL A 411 -10.72 21.11 7.36
CA VAL A 411 -10.86 21.07 8.82
C VAL A 411 -11.21 22.46 9.36
N PHE A 412 -10.50 23.50 8.92
CA PHE A 412 -10.75 24.87 9.34
C PHE A 412 -12.15 25.34 8.92
N ALA A 413 -12.55 25.13 7.66
CA ALA A 413 -13.87 25.52 7.19
C ALA A 413 -15.00 24.77 7.93
N ILE A 414 -14.86 23.47 8.16
CA ILE A 414 -15.84 22.67 8.89
C ILE A 414 -15.94 23.14 10.35
N ALA A 415 -14.81 23.47 10.99
CA ALA A 415 -14.82 24.04 12.34
C ALA A 415 -15.60 25.37 12.41
N LEU A 416 -15.45 26.25 11.41
CA LEU A 416 -16.24 27.48 11.33
C LEU A 416 -17.74 27.21 11.12
N VAL A 417 -18.11 26.25 10.27
CA VAL A 417 -19.54 25.84 10.11
C VAL A 417 -20.09 25.33 11.43
N TYR A 418 -19.31 24.52 12.16
CA TYR A 418 -19.73 24.01 13.47
C TYR A 418 -20.02 25.16 14.43
N LEU A 419 -19.12 26.14 14.51
CA LEU A 419 -19.25 27.27 15.42
C LEU A 419 -20.42 28.20 15.04
N ASN A 420 -20.70 28.37 13.75
CA ASN A 420 -21.76 29.25 13.27
C ASN A 420 -23.15 28.57 13.31
N LEU A 421 -23.25 27.32 12.84
CA LEU A 421 -24.52 26.65 12.56
C LEU A 421 -24.74 25.36 13.37
N GLY A 422 -23.75 24.91 14.14
CA GLY A 422 -23.80 23.67 14.92
C GLY A 422 -23.55 22.39 14.12
N GLY A 423 -23.33 21.28 14.84
CA GLY A 423 -22.99 19.98 14.24
C GLY A 423 -24.07 19.39 13.32
N HIS A 424 -25.35 19.67 13.58
CA HIS A 424 -26.44 19.19 12.71
C HIS A 424 -26.38 19.79 11.30
N ALA A 425 -25.88 21.02 11.15
CA ALA A 425 -25.73 21.66 9.85
C ALA A 425 -24.66 20.95 9.00
N ILE A 426 -23.54 20.56 9.62
CA ILE A 426 -22.47 19.79 8.95
C ILE A 426 -22.98 18.43 8.49
N PHE A 427 -23.70 17.71 9.35
CA PHE A 427 -24.23 16.41 8.98
C PHE A 427 -25.23 16.53 7.80
N LYS A 428 -26.13 17.51 7.85
CA LYS A 428 -27.09 17.76 6.76
C LYS A 428 -26.38 18.18 5.47
N SER A 429 -25.36 19.04 5.53
CA SER A 429 -24.64 19.47 4.32
C SER A 429 -23.90 18.29 3.67
N ILE A 430 -23.24 17.45 4.47
CA ILE A 430 -22.59 16.22 4.01
C ILE A 430 -23.59 15.28 3.33
N LEU A 431 -24.76 15.06 3.94
CA LEU A 431 -25.79 14.20 3.36
C LEU A 431 -26.39 14.78 2.07
N VAL A 432 -26.59 16.10 2.00
CA VAL A 432 -27.12 16.77 0.80
C VAL A 432 -26.10 16.71 -0.32
N GLU A 433 -24.84 17.05 -0.08
CA GLU A 433 -23.77 16.98 -1.07
C GLU A 433 -23.56 15.53 -1.55
N PHE A 434 -23.57 14.56 -0.64
CA PHE A 434 -23.52 13.15 -1.02
C PHE A 434 -24.74 12.73 -1.85
N ALA A 435 -25.95 13.12 -1.46
CA ALA A 435 -27.16 12.84 -2.24
C ALA A 435 -27.09 13.45 -3.64
N LEU A 436 -26.55 14.67 -3.79
CA LEU A 436 -26.34 15.30 -5.10
C LEU A 436 -25.32 14.52 -5.94
N VAL A 437 -24.21 14.07 -5.35
CA VAL A 437 -23.23 13.19 -6.02
C VAL A 437 -23.90 11.89 -6.47
N VAL A 438 -24.76 11.31 -5.61
CA VAL A 438 -25.50 10.09 -5.91
C VAL A 438 -26.48 10.29 -7.07
N LEU A 439 -27.27 11.36 -7.03
CA LEU A 439 -28.24 11.70 -8.07
C LEU A 439 -27.53 12.01 -9.39
N TYR A 440 -26.41 12.75 -9.35
CA TYR A 440 -25.60 13.03 -10.53
C TYR A 440 -25.10 11.73 -11.17
N LYS A 441 -24.49 10.84 -10.39
CA LYS A 441 -24.01 9.54 -10.88
C LYS A 441 -25.14 8.67 -11.46
N HIS A 442 -26.31 8.68 -10.83
CA HIS A 442 -27.47 7.94 -11.32
C HIS A 442 -28.01 8.50 -12.65
N PHE A 443 -28.35 9.79 -12.67
CA PHE A 443 -29.10 10.40 -13.76
C PHE A 443 -28.22 10.90 -14.90
N VAL A 444 -27.00 11.37 -14.59
CA VAL A 444 -26.11 11.99 -15.58
C VAL A 444 -25.16 10.95 -16.17
N ASP A 445 -24.56 10.09 -15.36
CA ASP A 445 -23.66 9.03 -15.84
C ASP A 445 -24.40 7.74 -16.22
N GLY A 446 -25.66 7.57 -15.80
CA GLY A 446 -26.46 6.37 -16.11
C GLY A 446 -25.93 5.10 -15.42
N GLU A 447 -25.17 5.26 -14.33
CA GLU A 447 -24.58 4.16 -13.58
C GLU A 447 -25.33 4.00 -12.26
N MET A 448 -25.87 2.80 -12.01
CA MET A 448 -26.41 2.50 -10.69
C MET A 448 -25.28 2.17 -9.72
N PHE A 449 -25.55 2.40 -8.43
CA PHE A 449 -24.65 2.19 -7.30
C PHE A 449 -24.40 0.71 -7.01
N ALA A 450 -24.02 -0.08 -8.01
CA ALA A 450 -23.48 -1.41 -7.73
C ALA A 450 -22.02 -1.25 -7.26
N ALA A 451 -21.64 -1.95 -6.20
CA ALA A 451 -20.26 -1.99 -5.77
C ALA A 451 -19.43 -2.77 -6.82
N ALA A 452 -18.43 -2.12 -7.43
CA ALA A 452 -17.77 -2.65 -8.62
C ALA A 452 -17.08 -4.01 -8.36
N GLY A 453 -16.43 -4.16 -7.20
CA GLY A 453 -15.72 -5.38 -6.82
C GLY A 453 -16.59 -6.54 -6.34
N PHE A 454 -17.92 -6.39 -6.28
CA PHE A 454 -18.83 -7.49 -5.98
C PHE A 454 -19.43 -8.01 -7.27
N GLY A 455 -18.81 -9.04 -7.84
CA GLY A 455 -19.37 -9.69 -9.02
C GLY A 455 -20.83 -10.13 -8.80
N LYS A 456 -21.16 -10.72 -7.65
CA LYS A 456 -22.45 -11.40 -7.43
C LYS A 456 -23.69 -10.49 -7.40
N THR A 457 -24.25 -10.18 -8.57
CA THR A 457 -25.57 -9.53 -8.79
C THR A 457 -26.61 -9.90 -7.73
N SER A 458 -26.72 -9.07 -6.71
CA SER A 458 -27.64 -9.22 -5.59
C SER A 458 -28.29 -7.88 -5.27
N THR A 459 -29.48 -7.90 -4.68
CA THR A 459 -30.14 -6.66 -4.21
C THR A 459 -29.29 -5.94 -3.16
N SER A 460 -28.53 -6.70 -2.35
CA SER A 460 -27.57 -6.13 -1.39
C SER A 460 -26.42 -5.37 -2.04
N ASP A 461 -26.06 -5.64 -3.30
CA ASP A 461 -24.96 -4.94 -3.98
C ASP A 461 -25.28 -3.46 -4.21
N TYR A 462 -26.56 -3.13 -4.41
CA TYR A 462 -27.00 -1.74 -4.57
C TYR A 462 -26.85 -0.95 -3.26
N VAL A 463 -27.22 -1.57 -2.13
CA VAL A 463 -27.04 -0.97 -0.81
C VAL A 463 -25.55 -0.82 -0.51
N MET A 464 -24.77 -1.88 -0.74
CA MET A 464 -23.33 -1.88 -0.53
C MET A 464 -22.62 -0.87 -1.43
N GLY A 465 -23.04 -0.68 -2.68
CA GLY A 465 -22.41 0.29 -3.57
C GLY A 465 -22.68 1.73 -3.17
N VAL A 466 -23.85 2.05 -2.58
CA VAL A 466 -24.08 3.35 -1.93
C VAL A 466 -23.14 3.53 -0.75
N VAL A 467 -22.99 2.52 0.11
CA VAL A 467 -22.07 2.57 1.28
C VAL A 467 -20.61 2.75 0.83
N VAL A 468 -20.15 1.99 -0.17
CA VAL A 468 -18.79 2.09 -0.71
C VAL A 468 -18.55 3.47 -1.33
N LYS A 469 -19.50 4.01 -2.09
CA LYS A 469 -19.40 5.36 -2.66
C LYS A 469 -19.46 6.45 -1.59
N PHE A 470 -20.20 6.24 -0.50
CA PHE A 470 -20.17 7.11 0.67
C PHE A 470 -18.79 7.15 1.32
N ILE A 471 -18.14 5.99 1.48
CA ILE A 471 -16.76 5.90 1.97
C ILE A 471 -15.81 6.66 1.03
N TYR A 472 -15.91 6.46 -0.29
CA TYR A 472 -15.11 7.19 -1.28
C TYR A 472 -15.35 8.70 -1.30
N TYR A 473 -16.61 9.12 -1.12
CA TYR A 473 -16.98 10.51 -0.94
C TYR A 473 -16.35 11.11 0.33
N PHE A 474 -16.33 10.34 1.43
CA PHE A 474 -15.69 10.71 2.68
C PHE A 474 -14.18 10.90 2.53
N PHE A 475 -13.50 10.01 1.79
CA PHE A 475 -12.07 10.19 1.49
C PHE A 475 -11.76 11.51 0.78
N GLY A 476 -12.69 12.03 -0.01
CA GLY A 476 -12.51 13.33 -0.65
C GLY A 476 -12.40 14.48 0.35
N PHE A 477 -12.79 14.34 1.63
CA PHE A 477 -12.56 15.37 2.65
C PHE A 477 -11.11 15.39 3.10
N ILE A 478 -10.42 14.25 3.00
CA ILE A 478 -9.02 14.11 3.35
C ILE A 478 -8.13 14.59 2.21
N GLY A 479 -8.39 14.14 0.97
CA GLY A 479 -7.57 14.51 -0.18
C GLY A 479 -7.95 13.84 -1.49
N PRO A 480 -7.24 14.16 -2.59
CA PRO A 480 -7.45 13.47 -3.86
C PRO A 480 -6.99 12.02 -3.76
N ASN A 481 -7.90 11.07 -3.63
CA ASN A 481 -7.55 9.65 -3.65
C ASN A 481 -7.50 9.12 -5.11
N ALA A 482 -6.43 8.42 -5.50
CA ALA A 482 -6.30 7.83 -6.83
C ALA A 482 -7.28 6.67 -7.08
N PHE A 483 -7.65 5.90 -6.05
CA PHE A 483 -8.59 4.77 -6.11
C PHE A 483 -10.01 5.21 -6.39
N VAL A 484 -10.39 6.33 -5.80
CA VAL A 484 -11.72 6.93 -5.96
C VAL A 484 -11.99 7.29 -7.42
N LYS A 485 -10.93 7.47 -8.22
CA LYS A 485 -11.02 7.78 -9.65
C LYS A 485 -11.34 6.61 -10.54
N CYS A 486 -11.37 5.38 -10.02
CA CYS A 486 -11.89 4.26 -10.80
C CYS A 486 -13.29 4.66 -11.32
N PRO A 487 -13.53 4.64 -12.65
CA PRO A 487 -14.80 5.06 -13.25
C PRO A 487 -16.02 4.35 -12.66
N CYS A 488 -15.84 3.11 -12.20
CA CYS A 488 -16.86 2.29 -11.55
C CYS A 488 -17.23 2.78 -10.13
N GLU A 489 -16.39 3.63 -9.52
CA GLU A 489 -16.62 4.21 -8.21
C GLU A 489 -17.16 5.64 -8.34
N LEU A 490 -16.43 6.66 -7.88
CA LEU A 490 -16.82 8.05 -8.17
C LEU A 490 -16.36 8.47 -9.58
N GLY A 491 -15.31 7.86 -10.11
CA GLY A 491 -14.75 8.24 -11.39
C GLY A 491 -14.01 9.57 -11.34
N PRO A 492 -13.16 9.83 -12.35
CA PRO A 492 -12.18 10.90 -12.26
C PRO A 492 -12.81 12.29 -12.28
N HIS A 493 -13.76 12.52 -13.18
CA HIS A 493 -14.40 13.82 -13.31
C HIS A 493 -15.21 14.22 -12.06
N VAL A 494 -16.02 13.31 -11.48
CA VAL A 494 -16.79 13.61 -10.27
C VAL A 494 -15.86 13.87 -9.10
N HIS A 495 -14.85 13.00 -8.91
CA HIS A 495 -13.89 13.15 -7.81
C HIS A 495 -13.12 14.47 -7.89
N SER A 496 -12.55 14.79 -9.06
CA SER A 496 -11.78 16.03 -9.22
C SER A 496 -12.67 17.28 -9.16
N THR A 497 -13.91 17.21 -9.68
CA THR A 497 -14.91 18.27 -9.51
C THR A 497 -15.30 18.45 -8.04
N LEU A 498 -15.42 17.37 -7.28
CA LEU A 498 -15.74 17.41 -5.85
C LEU A 498 -14.63 18.11 -5.05
N ILE A 499 -13.36 17.87 -5.40
CA ILE A 499 -12.22 18.55 -4.77
C ILE A 499 -12.24 20.05 -5.08
N ALA A 500 -12.45 20.42 -6.34
CA ALA A 500 -12.56 21.82 -6.73
C ALA A 500 -13.76 22.50 -6.05
N TRP A 501 -14.92 21.83 -6.04
CA TRP A 501 -16.13 22.27 -5.35
C TRP A 501 -15.88 22.50 -3.85
N ARG A 502 -15.18 21.57 -3.18
CA ARG A 502 -14.84 21.71 -1.76
C ARG A 502 -13.92 22.88 -1.48
N MET A 503 -12.88 23.08 -2.28
CA MET A 503 -12.03 24.27 -2.14
C MET A 503 -12.84 25.57 -2.28
N VAL A 504 -13.71 25.65 -3.29
CA VAL A 504 -14.54 26.84 -3.55
C VAL A 504 -15.57 27.04 -2.43
N SER A 505 -16.30 26.00 -2.05
CA SER A 505 -17.34 26.06 -1.01
C SER A 505 -16.73 26.32 0.38
N SER A 506 -15.61 25.68 0.74
CA SER A 506 -14.87 25.98 1.96
C SER A 506 -14.36 27.43 1.98
N SER A 507 -13.90 27.95 0.84
CA SER A 507 -13.49 29.36 0.74
C SER A 507 -14.68 30.29 0.97
N GLY A 508 -15.83 29.99 0.35
CA GLY A 508 -17.07 30.73 0.55
C GLY A 508 -17.54 30.70 2.01
N VAL A 509 -17.50 29.53 2.65
CA VAL A 509 -17.81 29.37 4.08
C VAL A 509 -16.89 30.23 4.93
N VAL A 510 -15.59 30.22 4.70
CA VAL A 510 -14.64 31.04 5.48
C VAL A 510 -14.94 32.52 5.28
N VAL A 511 -15.16 32.98 4.05
CA VAL A 511 -15.48 34.38 3.74
C VAL A 511 -16.77 34.84 4.43
N LEU A 512 -17.78 33.98 4.51
CA LEU A 512 -19.09 34.33 5.08
C LEU A 512 -19.15 34.17 6.61
N ALA A 513 -18.65 33.05 7.14
CA ALA A 513 -18.79 32.70 8.55
C ALA A 513 -17.74 33.37 9.44
N LEU A 514 -16.50 33.54 8.95
CA LEU A 514 -15.42 34.06 9.77
C LEU A 514 -15.71 35.49 10.30
N PRO A 515 -16.13 36.46 9.47
CA PRO A 515 -16.41 37.80 9.97
C PRO A 515 -17.54 37.82 11.02
N GLN A 516 -18.59 37.02 10.81
CA GLN A 516 -19.70 36.91 11.76
C GLN A 516 -19.22 36.40 13.12
N LEU A 517 -18.48 35.29 13.13
CA LEU A 517 -17.98 34.66 14.36
C LEU A 517 -16.97 35.54 15.12
N VAL A 518 -16.16 36.33 14.40
CA VAL A 518 -15.25 37.30 15.02
C VAL A 518 -16.02 38.48 15.62
N ASN A 519 -16.98 39.04 14.88
CA ASN A 519 -17.77 40.19 15.32
C ASN A 519 -18.67 39.84 16.52
N ASP A 520 -19.20 38.63 16.58
CA ASP A 520 -20.03 38.14 17.69
C ASP A 520 -19.20 37.69 18.91
N GLY A 521 -17.86 37.80 18.85
CA GLY A 521 -16.96 37.44 19.95
C GLY A 521 -16.80 35.94 20.19
N THR A 522 -17.32 35.09 19.31
CA THR A 522 -17.16 33.63 19.39
C THR A 522 -15.71 33.19 19.19
N LEU A 523 -14.93 33.99 18.45
CA LEU A 523 -13.50 33.78 18.17
C LEU A 523 -12.65 34.83 18.88
N PRO A 524 -12.38 34.68 20.19
CA PRO A 524 -11.92 35.79 21.04
C PRO A 524 -10.51 36.31 20.73
N TRP A 525 -9.71 35.60 19.94
CA TRP A 525 -8.33 35.95 19.62
C TRP A 525 -8.00 36.00 18.14
N MET A 526 -8.89 35.48 17.29
CA MET A 526 -8.64 35.44 15.87
C MET A 526 -9.21 36.69 15.24
N SER A 527 -8.37 37.49 14.59
CA SER A 527 -8.85 38.57 13.74
C SER A 527 -9.36 38.00 12.42
N VAL A 528 -10.31 38.69 11.78
CA VAL A 528 -10.79 38.34 10.43
C VAL A 528 -9.61 38.22 9.47
N THR A 529 -8.71 39.20 9.47
CA THR A 529 -7.51 39.21 8.62
C THR A 529 -6.59 38.02 8.90
N GLY A 530 -6.36 37.68 10.16
CA GLY A 530 -5.50 36.55 10.54
C GLY A 530 -6.07 35.20 10.10
N GLY A 531 -7.36 34.97 10.34
CA GLY A 531 -8.04 33.74 9.90
C GLY A 531 -8.10 33.61 8.38
N MET A 532 -8.39 34.70 7.66
CA MET A 532 -8.35 34.73 6.20
C MET A 532 -6.92 34.44 5.68
N ALA A 533 -5.91 35.10 6.24
CA ALA A 533 -4.53 34.93 5.83
C ALA A 533 -4.06 33.49 6.02
N PHE A 534 -4.38 32.86 7.16
CA PHE A 534 -4.09 31.45 7.40
C PHE A 534 -4.75 30.55 6.34
N TYR A 535 -6.06 30.67 6.17
CA TYR A 535 -6.82 29.82 5.23
C TYR A 535 -6.33 29.97 3.78
N PHE A 536 -6.20 31.20 3.29
CA PHE A 536 -5.76 31.44 1.91
C PHE A 536 -4.29 31.08 1.69
N SER A 537 -3.44 31.15 2.72
CA SER A 537 -2.07 30.63 2.64
C SER A 537 -2.08 29.12 2.46
N CYS A 538 -2.87 28.38 3.24
CA CYS A 538 -3.04 26.94 3.05
C CYS A 538 -3.59 26.61 1.66
N LEU A 539 -4.58 27.38 1.17
CA LEU A 539 -5.16 27.19 -0.16
C LEU A 539 -4.11 27.40 -1.27
N VAL A 540 -3.32 28.47 -1.19
CA VAL A 540 -2.24 28.75 -2.16
C VAL A 540 -1.19 27.64 -2.14
N VAL A 541 -0.75 27.21 -0.95
CA VAL A 541 0.21 26.11 -0.80
C VAL A 541 -0.37 24.79 -1.34
N SER A 542 -1.66 24.56 -1.16
CA SER A 542 -2.38 23.42 -1.72
C SER A 542 -2.30 23.42 -3.25
N TRP A 543 -2.60 24.54 -3.90
CA TRP A 543 -2.47 24.68 -5.35
C TRP A 543 -1.02 24.53 -5.84
N ILE A 544 -0.03 25.06 -5.12
CA ILE A 544 1.39 24.84 -5.43
C ILE A 544 1.72 23.34 -5.36
N GLY A 545 1.28 22.65 -4.30
CA GLY A 545 1.44 21.20 -4.15
C GLY A 545 0.81 20.44 -5.32
N ALA A 546 -0.41 20.81 -5.73
CA ALA A 546 -1.09 20.22 -6.87
C ALA A 546 -0.33 20.45 -8.18
N ILE A 547 0.18 21.66 -8.44
CA ILE A 547 0.98 21.98 -9.63
C ILE A 547 2.26 21.14 -9.67
N ILE A 548 2.98 21.03 -8.55
CA ILE A 548 4.17 20.18 -8.45
C ILE A 548 3.79 18.73 -8.71
N PHE A 549 2.73 18.23 -8.07
CA PHE A 549 2.26 16.88 -8.24
C PHE A 549 1.95 16.55 -9.71
N PHE A 550 1.08 17.31 -10.35
CA PHE A 550 0.69 17.09 -11.75
C PHE A 550 1.83 17.36 -12.73
N GLY A 551 2.67 18.36 -12.46
CA GLY A 551 3.81 18.73 -13.31
C GLY A 551 4.91 17.68 -13.35
N PHE A 552 5.08 16.91 -12.26
CA PHE A 552 6.09 15.85 -12.17
C PHE A 552 5.55 14.43 -12.35
N MET A 553 4.26 14.24 -12.67
CA MET A 553 3.73 12.93 -13.10
C MET A 553 4.45 12.41 -14.35
N ASP A 554 4.51 11.08 -14.48
CA ASP A 554 5.09 10.41 -15.65
C ASP A 554 4.57 10.97 -16.98
N GLU A 555 5.44 11.12 -17.97
CA GLU A 555 5.07 11.66 -19.29
C GLU A 555 4.12 10.74 -20.05
N GLY A 556 4.18 9.42 -19.78
CA GLY A 556 3.23 8.44 -20.32
C GLY A 556 1.87 8.45 -19.62
N CYS A 557 1.72 9.24 -18.56
CA CYS A 557 0.43 9.41 -17.90
C CYS A 557 -0.46 10.36 -18.70
N GLU A 558 -1.62 9.89 -19.15
CA GLU A 558 -2.67 10.77 -19.65
C GLU A 558 -3.26 11.61 -18.51
N ARG A 559 -2.64 12.75 -18.18
CA ARG A 559 -3.09 13.67 -17.12
C ARG A 559 -4.55 14.09 -17.30
N SER A 560 -5.03 14.15 -18.54
CA SER A 560 -6.43 14.43 -18.86
C SER A 560 -7.40 13.43 -18.22
N ARG A 561 -6.99 12.18 -17.99
CA ARG A 561 -7.82 11.16 -17.30
C ARG A 561 -8.15 11.51 -15.87
N TRP A 562 -7.47 12.47 -15.24
CA TRP A 562 -7.87 12.99 -13.93
C TRP A 562 -9.15 13.83 -13.99
N TRP A 563 -9.52 14.31 -15.18
CA TRP A 563 -10.65 15.21 -15.41
C TRP A 563 -11.63 14.68 -16.46
N LYS A 564 -11.19 13.71 -17.28
CA LYS A 564 -11.98 13.10 -18.35
C LYS A 564 -13.24 12.51 -17.76
N ARG A 565 -14.38 12.94 -18.30
CA ARG A 565 -15.65 12.27 -18.01
C ARG A 565 -15.61 10.90 -18.67
N GLN A 566 -15.53 9.86 -17.85
CA GLN A 566 -15.53 8.47 -18.27
C GLN A 566 -16.40 7.69 -17.30
N THR A 567 -17.42 7.03 -17.84
CA THR A 567 -18.25 6.06 -17.09
C THR A 567 -17.50 4.74 -16.98
N GLY A 568 -17.81 3.92 -15.98
CA GLY A 568 -17.37 2.52 -15.89
C GLY A 568 -17.65 1.72 -17.16
N LYS A 569 -18.82 1.92 -17.82
CA LYS A 569 -19.11 1.30 -19.13
C LYS A 569 -18.11 1.70 -20.21
N GLN A 570 -17.91 3.01 -20.39
CA GLN A 570 -16.95 3.53 -21.36
C GLN A 570 -15.52 3.09 -21.04
N TYR A 571 -15.18 2.97 -19.76
CA TYR A 571 -13.89 2.46 -19.32
C TYR A 571 -13.68 1.01 -19.73
N PHE A 572 -14.62 0.12 -19.44
CA PHE A 572 -14.47 -1.27 -19.86
C PHE A 572 -14.56 -1.44 -21.38
N GLU A 573 -15.31 -0.62 -22.10
CA GLU A 573 -15.27 -0.61 -23.57
C GLU A 573 -13.88 -0.24 -24.09
N GLU A 574 -13.29 0.86 -23.60
CA GLU A 574 -11.95 1.28 -23.99
C GLU A 574 -10.89 0.21 -23.67
N VAL A 575 -10.97 -0.36 -22.46
CA VAL A 575 -10.05 -1.41 -22.01
C VAL A 575 -10.25 -2.72 -22.80
N TRP A 576 -11.48 -3.03 -23.18
CA TRP A 576 -11.79 -4.18 -24.03
C TRP A 576 -11.16 -4.04 -25.41
N ASP A 577 -11.10 -2.84 -25.97
CA ASP A 577 -10.45 -2.58 -27.26
C ASP A 577 -8.94 -2.45 -27.16
N ALA A 578 -8.43 -1.85 -26.09
CA ALA A 578 -7.02 -1.56 -25.94
C ALA A 578 -6.17 -2.85 -25.86
N GLN A 579 -5.42 -3.14 -26.92
CA GLN A 579 -4.38 -4.18 -26.88
C GLN A 579 -3.29 -3.87 -25.86
N GLU A 580 -3.07 -2.58 -25.61
CA GLU A 580 -2.11 -2.13 -24.62
C GLU A 580 -2.56 -2.48 -23.21
N VAL A 581 -3.83 -2.50 -22.85
CA VAL A 581 -4.22 -2.74 -21.44
C VAL A 581 -4.09 -4.22 -21.05
N TRP A 582 -3.97 -5.12 -22.03
CA TRP A 582 -3.79 -6.55 -21.78
C TRP A 582 -2.51 -6.83 -21.00
N SER A 583 -2.63 -7.67 -19.97
CA SER A 583 -1.53 -8.07 -19.08
C SER A 583 -1.00 -9.47 -19.45
N PRO A 584 -0.10 -9.58 -20.46
CA PRO A 584 0.39 -10.86 -20.96
C PRO A 584 1.15 -11.67 -19.89
N ASP A 585 1.69 -10.99 -18.88
CA ASP A 585 2.43 -11.64 -17.79
C ASP A 585 1.52 -12.44 -16.84
N LYS A 586 0.21 -12.18 -16.86
CA LYS A 586 -0.76 -12.79 -15.94
C LYS A 586 -1.76 -13.71 -16.63
N TYR A 587 -2.11 -13.40 -17.87
CA TYR A 587 -3.11 -14.13 -18.64
C TYR A 587 -2.52 -14.52 -19.98
N GLU A 588 -2.66 -15.77 -20.38
CA GLU A 588 -2.12 -16.28 -21.65
C GLU A 588 -2.81 -15.63 -22.84
N THR A 589 -4.07 -15.25 -22.66
CA THR A 589 -4.91 -14.67 -23.69
C THR A 589 -5.71 -13.47 -23.17
N LYS A 590 -6.11 -12.58 -24.08
CA LYS A 590 -6.94 -11.42 -23.74
C LYS A 590 -8.34 -11.85 -23.29
N GLU A 591 -8.83 -12.95 -23.84
CA GLU A 591 -10.11 -13.57 -23.50
C GLU A 591 -10.15 -14.07 -22.06
N GLU A 592 -9.03 -14.62 -21.56
CA GLU A 592 -8.90 -15.02 -20.16
C GLU A 592 -8.95 -13.81 -19.21
N GLU A 593 -8.30 -12.70 -19.57
CA GLU A 593 -8.37 -11.47 -18.77
C GLU A 593 -9.80 -10.90 -18.72
N ILE A 594 -10.47 -10.85 -19.88
CA ILE A 594 -11.89 -10.45 -19.99
C ILE A 594 -12.77 -11.35 -19.12
N ALA A 595 -12.58 -12.66 -19.19
CA ALA A 595 -13.28 -13.63 -18.35
C ALA A 595 -13.05 -13.37 -16.85
N SER A 596 -11.81 -13.04 -16.47
CA SER A 596 -11.45 -12.67 -15.10
C SER A 596 -12.22 -11.42 -14.63
N TRP A 597 -12.35 -10.40 -15.48
CA TRP A 597 -13.15 -9.22 -15.19
C TRP A 597 -14.64 -9.53 -15.04
N LEU A 598 -15.23 -10.34 -15.91
CA LEU A 598 -16.65 -10.74 -15.82
C LEU A 598 -16.97 -11.54 -14.55
N LEU A 599 -15.97 -12.24 -13.99
CA LEU A 599 -16.07 -12.91 -12.70
C LEU A 599 -15.96 -11.94 -11.52
N GLY A 600 -15.07 -10.96 -11.60
CA GLY A 600 -14.75 -10.04 -10.51
C GLY A 600 -15.64 -8.79 -10.42
N ILE A 601 -16.16 -8.33 -11.55
CA ILE A 601 -16.75 -6.99 -11.69
C ILE A 601 -18.26 -7.10 -11.89
N HIS A 602 -19.00 -6.16 -11.31
CA HIS A 602 -20.45 -6.15 -11.44
C HIS A 602 -20.88 -5.94 -12.91
N PRO A 603 -21.83 -6.73 -13.45
CA PRO A 603 -22.20 -6.71 -14.87
C PRO A 603 -22.71 -5.38 -15.41
N ILE A 604 -23.24 -4.52 -14.53
CA ILE A 604 -23.77 -3.20 -14.92
C ILE A 604 -22.73 -2.31 -15.62
N TYR A 605 -21.44 -2.55 -15.36
CA TYR A 605 -20.34 -1.78 -15.95
C TYR A 605 -19.90 -2.33 -17.31
N PHE A 606 -20.52 -3.38 -17.83
CA PHE A 606 -20.23 -3.90 -19.15
C PHE A 606 -21.33 -3.52 -20.14
N ASN A 607 -20.94 -3.33 -21.40
CA ASN A 607 -21.88 -3.32 -22.50
C ASN A 607 -22.31 -4.76 -22.80
N MET A 608 -23.50 -5.13 -22.33
CA MET A 608 -24.00 -6.50 -22.39
C MET A 608 -24.21 -7.01 -23.83
N ASP A 609 -24.52 -6.13 -24.78
CA ASP A 609 -24.62 -6.50 -26.20
C ASP A 609 -23.23 -6.88 -26.76
N ARG A 610 -22.18 -6.18 -26.30
CA ARG A 610 -20.78 -6.52 -26.62
C ARG A 610 -20.33 -7.83 -25.98
N VAL A 611 -20.68 -8.06 -24.71
CA VAL A 611 -20.40 -9.34 -24.02
C VAL A 611 -21.10 -10.50 -24.74
N ARG A 612 -22.35 -10.29 -25.20
CA ARG A 612 -23.08 -11.27 -26.02
C ARG A 612 -22.35 -11.56 -27.32
N SER A 613 -21.99 -10.54 -28.10
CA SER A 613 -21.28 -10.72 -29.38
C SER A 613 -19.94 -11.43 -29.19
N TRP A 614 -19.18 -11.08 -28.15
CA TRP A 614 -17.95 -11.79 -27.83
C TRP A 614 -18.17 -13.28 -27.55
N ILE A 615 -19.22 -13.65 -26.83
CA ILE A 615 -19.53 -15.07 -26.56
C ILE A 615 -20.03 -15.77 -27.83
N CYS A 616 -21.04 -15.20 -28.48
CA CYS A 616 -21.76 -15.85 -29.58
C CYS A 616 -20.95 -15.87 -30.88
N ASP A 617 -20.17 -14.83 -31.13
CA ASP A 617 -19.45 -14.63 -32.38
C ASP A 617 -17.96 -14.98 -32.20
N ASP A 618 -17.27 -14.29 -31.30
CA ASP A 618 -15.80 -14.41 -31.20
C ASP A 618 -15.38 -15.76 -30.58
N LEU A 619 -15.92 -16.10 -29.40
CA LEU A 619 -15.54 -17.33 -28.70
C LEU A 619 -16.01 -18.57 -29.45
N VAL A 620 -17.25 -18.61 -29.93
CA VAL A 620 -17.76 -19.76 -30.69
C VAL A 620 -16.99 -19.94 -31.99
N LYS A 621 -16.65 -18.85 -32.71
CA LYS A 621 -15.82 -18.95 -33.92
C LYS A 621 -14.42 -19.47 -33.62
N LYS A 622 -13.83 -19.08 -32.48
CA LYS A 622 -12.45 -19.44 -32.12
C LYS A 622 -12.34 -20.84 -31.51
N TYR A 623 -13.31 -21.26 -30.70
CA TYR A 623 -13.23 -22.48 -29.87
C TYR A 623 -14.35 -23.49 -30.14
N GLY A 624 -15.37 -23.15 -30.92
CA GLY A 624 -16.52 -24.00 -31.21
C GLY A 624 -16.45 -24.76 -32.55
N ILE A 625 -15.28 -24.80 -33.20
CA ILE A 625 -15.10 -25.52 -34.47
C ILE A 625 -15.02 -27.03 -34.18
N GLU A 626 -15.97 -27.79 -34.73
CA GLU A 626 -16.01 -29.24 -34.61
C GLU A 626 -14.80 -29.88 -35.31
N GLY A 627 -13.91 -30.54 -34.54
CA GLY A 627 -12.81 -31.36 -35.06
C GLY A 627 -11.41 -31.02 -34.54
N GLU A 628 -11.18 -29.81 -34.04
CA GLU A 628 -9.94 -29.39 -33.40
C GLU A 628 -10.25 -28.89 -31.98
N SER A 629 -10.11 -29.75 -30.98
CA SER A 629 -10.34 -29.38 -29.59
C SER A 629 -9.19 -28.49 -29.08
N VAL A 630 -9.24 -27.21 -29.42
CA VAL A 630 -8.40 -26.22 -28.75
C VAL A 630 -8.91 -26.09 -27.32
N GLU A 631 -8.15 -26.62 -26.36
CA GLU A 631 -8.52 -26.56 -24.95
C GLU A 631 -8.65 -25.11 -24.49
N CYS A 632 -9.84 -24.74 -24.01
CA CYS A 632 -10.11 -23.39 -23.52
C CYS A 632 -10.04 -23.37 -21.98
N HIS A 633 -8.82 -23.37 -21.43
CA HIS A 633 -8.59 -23.52 -19.98
C HIS A 633 -9.32 -22.50 -19.08
N PHE A 634 -9.60 -21.30 -19.60
CA PHE A 634 -10.28 -20.25 -18.83
C PHE A 634 -11.82 -20.38 -18.81
N LEU A 635 -12.43 -21.13 -19.75
CA LEU A 635 -13.88 -21.37 -19.82
C LEU A 635 -14.30 -22.43 -18.81
N THR A 636 -14.17 -22.08 -17.53
CA THR A 636 -14.56 -22.93 -16.41
C THR A 636 -16.08 -23.00 -16.24
N GLN A 637 -16.58 -24.09 -15.64
CA GLN A 637 -17.99 -24.19 -15.25
C GLN A 637 -18.45 -22.99 -14.39
N LYS A 638 -17.55 -22.46 -13.56
CA LYS A 638 -17.82 -21.28 -12.73
C LYS A 638 -18.11 -20.03 -13.58
N LEU A 639 -17.35 -19.82 -14.64
CA LEU A 639 -17.58 -18.72 -15.57
C LEU A 639 -18.85 -18.95 -16.39
N HIS A 640 -19.10 -20.17 -16.84
CA HIS A 640 -20.34 -20.55 -17.51
C HIS A 640 -21.57 -20.19 -16.65
N ASP A 641 -21.65 -20.73 -15.43
CA ASP A 641 -22.74 -20.47 -14.48
C ASP A 641 -22.89 -18.98 -14.18
N ARG A 642 -21.76 -18.27 -14.16
CA ARG A 642 -21.72 -16.83 -13.94
C ARG A 642 -22.35 -16.09 -15.11
N LEU A 643 -21.96 -16.37 -16.35
CA LEU A 643 -22.51 -15.73 -17.54
C LEU A 643 -24.02 -15.96 -17.63
N VAL A 644 -24.50 -17.18 -17.39
CA VAL A 644 -25.93 -17.48 -17.35
C VAL A 644 -26.66 -16.60 -16.33
N LYS A 645 -26.12 -16.46 -15.11
CA LYS A 645 -26.69 -15.59 -14.07
C LYS A 645 -26.70 -14.12 -14.48
N ILE A 646 -25.64 -13.65 -15.13
CA ILE A 646 -25.52 -12.27 -15.62
C ILE A 646 -26.61 -11.99 -16.67
N PHE A 647 -26.75 -12.83 -17.69
CA PHE A 647 -27.74 -12.65 -18.74
C PHE A 647 -29.18 -12.84 -18.23
N THR A 648 -29.37 -13.71 -17.23
CA THR A 648 -30.65 -13.84 -16.53
C THR A 648 -31.00 -12.54 -15.80
N TRP A 649 -30.05 -11.96 -15.07
CA TRP A 649 -30.23 -10.67 -14.39
C TRP A 649 -30.51 -9.53 -15.36
N TRP A 650 -29.87 -9.53 -16.54
CA TRP A 650 -30.08 -8.50 -17.56
C TRP A 650 -31.50 -8.49 -18.14
N GLY A 651 -32.22 -9.62 -18.06
CA GLY A 651 -33.65 -9.70 -18.35
C GLY A 651 -34.03 -9.78 -19.84
N LYS A 652 -33.06 -9.75 -20.77
CA LYS A 652 -33.31 -9.97 -22.21
C LYS A 652 -33.35 -11.48 -22.52
N LYS A 653 -34.55 -12.07 -22.54
CA LYS A 653 -34.76 -13.52 -22.75
C LYS A 653 -34.12 -14.05 -24.04
N GLU A 654 -34.17 -13.30 -25.13
CA GLU A 654 -33.59 -13.70 -26.41
C GLU A 654 -32.06 -13.78 -26.34
N ALA A 655 -31.41 -12.75 -25.78
CA ALA A 655 -29.97 -12.76 -25.56
C ALA A 655 -29.52 -13.90 -24.63
N LEU A 656 -30.30 -14.20 -23.58
CA LEU A 656 -30.02 -15.34 -22.71
C LEU A 656 -30.10 -16.67 -23.47
N ARG A 657 -31.11 -16.85 -24.34
CA ARG A 657 -31.25 -18.06 -25.16
C ARG A 657 -30.03 -18.23 -26.06
N GLU A 658 -29.63 -17.19 -26.77
CA GLU A 658 -28.48 -17.25 -27.67
C GLU A 658 -27.17 -17.51 -26.92
N VAL A 659 -26.96 -16.87 -25.77
CA VAL A 659 -25.77 -17.12 -24.95
C VAL A 659 -25.75 -18.55 -24.44
N ASN A 660 -26.89 -19.12 -24.04
CA ASN A 660 -26.97 -20.53 -23.65
C ASN A 660 -26.65 -21.47 -24.83
N GLU A 661 -27.18 -21.17 -26.02
CA GLU A 661 -26.89 -21.93 -27.24
C GLU A 661 -25.40 -21.83 -27.64
N ALA A 662 -24.79 -20.65 -27.49
CA ALA A 662 -23.37 -20.42 -27.74
C ALA A 662 -22.49 -21.14 -26.71
N LEU A 663 -22.81 -21.01 -25.41
CA LEU A 663 -22.10 -21.68 -24.33
C LEU A 663 -22.18 -23.21 -24.44
N ALA A 664 -23.28 -23.77 -24.94
CA ALA A 664 -23.42 -25.20 -25.18
C ALA A 664 -22.49 -25.73 -26.30
N LYS A 665 -22.04 -24.85 -27.21
CA LYS A 665 -21.08 -25.18 -28.27
C LYS A 665 -19.63 -25.03 -27.82
N LEU A 666 -19.39 -24.34 -26.71
CA LEU A 666 -18.04 -24.09 -26.22
C LEU A 666 -17.57 -25.25 -25.33
N PRO A 667 -16.33 -25.73 -25.51
CA PRO A 667 -15.78 -26.76 -24.62
C PRO A 667 -15.65 -26.18 -23.21
N VAL A 668 -16.41 -26.72 -22.26
CA VAL A 668 -16.24 -26.38 -20.85
C VAL A 668 -15.03 -27.14 -20.34
N TYR A 669 -14.00 -26.39 -19.90
CA TYR A 669 -12.83 -27.01 -19.31
C TYR A 669 -13.23 -27.75 -18.04
N THR A 670 -13.19 -29.08 -18.13
CA THR A 670 -13.33 -29.97 -17.00
C THR A 670 -11.92 -30.39 -16.61
N PRO A 671 -11.38 -29.95 -15.46
CA PRO A 671 -10.03 -30.32 -15.08
C PRO A 671 -9.89 -31.85 -15.10
N PRO A 672 -8.79 -32.40 -15.64
CA PRO A 672 -8.59 -33.84 -15.75
C PRO A 672 -8.92 -34.55 -14.44
N ALA A 673 -9.68 -35.64 -14.50
CA ALA A 673 -10.12 -36.37 -13.30
C ALA A 673 -8.96 -36.72 -12.36
N LYS A 674 -7.77 -37.01 -12.92
CA LYS A 674 -6.53 -37.26 -12.16
C LYS A 674 -6.05 -36.05 -11.35
N ILE A 675 -6.18 -34.84 -11.88
CA ILE A 675 -5.83 -33.60 -11.15
C ILE A 675 -6.86 -33.37 -10.04
N VAL A 676 -8.14 -33.58 -10.33
CA VAL A 676 -9.21 -33.45 -9.32
C VAL A 676 -9.04 -34.49 -8.21
N GLU A 677 -8.74 -35.74 -8.54
CA GLU A 677 -8.43 -36.80 -7.57
C GLU A 677 -7.15 -36.50 -6.80
N SER A 678 -6.11 -35.97 -7.43
CA SER A 678 -4.86 -35.57 -6.76
C SER A 678 -5.10 -34.41 -5.78
N ILE A 679 -5.84 -33.38 -6.18
CA ILE A 679 -6.19 -32.24 -5.33
C ILE A 679 -7.13 -32.69 -4.21
N SER A 680 -8.14 -33.51 -4.51
CA SER A 680 -9.06 -34.07 -3.51
C SER A 680 -8.31 -34.96 -2.52
N GLY A 681 -7.40 -35.80 -3.00
CA GLY A 681 -6.52 -36.65 -2.21
C GLY A 681 -5.63 -35.83 -1.28
N LYS A 682 -4.93 -34.80 -1.81
CA LYS A 682 -4.13 -33.86 -1.00
C LYS A 682 -4.98 -33.10 0.02
N LEU A 683 -6.17 -32.63 -0.35
CA LEU A 683 -7.07 -31.97 0.58
C LEU A 683 -7.55 -32.91 1.68
N GLN A 684 -7.80 -34.17 1.34
CA GLN A 684 -8.21 -35.21 2.30
C GLN A 684 -7.04 -35.60 3.21
N GLU A 685 -5.81 -35.67 2.69
CA GLU A 685 -4.58 -35.86 3.46
C GLU A 685 -4.35 -34.70 4.44
N ILE A 686 -4.38 -33.45 3.98
CA ILE A 686 -4.29 -32.25 4.81
C ILE A 686 -5.38 -32.25 5.89
N ARG A 687 -6.61 -32.65 5.55
CA ARG A 687 -7.71 -32.76 6.51
C ARG A 687 -7.43 -33.85 7.54
N THR A 688 -6.88 -34.99 7.12
CA THR A 688 -6.53 -36.10 8.00
C THR A 688 -5.39 -35.73 8.94
N GLU A 689 -4.34 -35.09 8.44
CA GLU A 689 -3.22 -34.56 9.23
C GLU A 689 -3.68 -33.51 10.24
N ARG A 690 -4.53 -32.56 9.83
CA ARG A 690 -5.14 -31.58 10.76
C ARG A 690 -5.94 -32.27 11.84
N THR A 691 -6.65 -33.34 11.51
CA THR A 691 -7.47 -34.10 12.48
C THR A 691 -6.59 -34.89 13.45
N LYS A 692 -5.51 -35.50 12.95
CA LYS A 692 -4.52 -36.22 13.75
C LYS A 692 -3.76 -35.27 14.69
N GLY A 693 -3.26 -34.15 14.18
CA GLY A 693 -2.61 -33.11 14.98
C GLY A 693 -3.55 -32.48 16.01
N ARG A 694 -4.86 -32.37 15.72
CA ARG A 694 -5.86 -31.93 16.71
C ARG A 694 -6.06 -32.97 17.81
N LYS A 695 -6.13 -34.27 17.48
CA LYS A 695 -6.24 -35.35 18.48
C LYS A 695 -5.00 -35.45 19.37
N GLU A 696 -3.80 -35.35 18.78
CA GLU A 696 -2.54 -35.38 19.54
C GLU A 696 -2.38 -34.15 20.45
N ASN A 697 -2.77 -32.96 19.99
CA ASN A 697 -2.76 -31.76 20.83
C ASN A 697 -3.83 -31.81 21.94
N VAL A 698 -5.01 -32.39 21.69
CA VAL A 698 -6.02 -32.61 22.73
C VAL A 698 -5.55 -33.67 23.73
N ALA A 699 -4.88 -34.73 23.29
CA ALA A 699 -4.31 -35.76 24.17
C ALA A 699 -3.15 -35.22 25.03
N LYS A 700 -2.37 -34.27 24.51
CA LYS A 700 -1.30 -33.59 25.27
C LYS A 700 -1.82 -32.50 26.24
N VAL A 701 -3.05 -32.02 26.06
CA VAL A 701 -3.66 -30.96 26.87
C VAL A 701 -4.74 -31.51 27.83
N ALA A 702 -5.09 -32.79 27.71
CA ALA A 702 -5.90 -33.47 28.71
C ALA A 702 -5.09 -33.60 30.04
N PRO A 703 -5.71 -33.35 31.21
CA PRO A 703 -4.97 -32.96 32.40
C PRO A 703 -4.22 -34.13 33.02
N GLN A 704 -2.97 -33.85 33.41
CA GLN A 704 -2.21 -34.61 34.41
C GLN A 704 -2.72 -34.30 35.84
N GLU A 705 -4.03 -34.09 36.01
CA GLU A 705 -4.70 -33.91 37.30
C GLU A 705 -5.77 -34.99 37.45
N LEU A 706 -5.42 -36.02 38.21
CA LEU A 706 -6.24 -36.76 39.18
C LEU A 706 -5.45 -38.03 39.55
N GLY A 707 -4.48 -37.87 40.43
CA GLY A 707 -3.62 -38.95 40.89
C GLY A 707 -2.74 -38.53 42.05
N GLY A 708 -3.36 -38.15 43.17
CA GLY A 708 -2.70 -37.86 44.44
C GLY A 708 -3.68 -38.07 45.58
N GLY A 709 -3.80 -39.33 46.00
CA GLY A 709 -4.32 -39.78 47.29
C GLY A 709 -3.23 -40.58 47.99
#